data_AF-A0A349DLC2-F1
#
_entry.id   AF-A0A349DLC2-F1
#
_cell.length_a   1.000
_cell.length_b   1.000
_cell.length_c   1.000
_cell.angle_alpha   90.00
_cell.angle_beta   90.00
_cell.angle_gamma   90.00
#
_symmetry.space_group_name_H-M   'P 1'
#
loop_
_entity.id
_entity.type
_entity.pdbx_description
1 polymer ?
#
loop_
_entity_poly.entity_id
_entity_poly.type
_entity_poly.pdbx_seq_one_letter_code
_entity_poly.pdbx_strand_id
1 'polypeptide(L)'
;MSSKPTLYALLVGINAYPRKPLAGCIHDVALVKQYLLTQTDAFHVNENTIKTLTDHQASKASVVESFKNHFKNATEQDTVLFYFSGHGCQETADTAIWPQERDGKLECIVCYPIPGSQASFLLADKEIRYLMANLYSANQPEIITIFDCCHSGDNTRESWVMQGFGASGSQNYRAVRRLRTIAPQRPWSEFIFHNTITPKEAANGFPAAPHIQIAACQDQQLAIENNDLDPNQIHGVFTHTLVRILRETNGNVSYYDLKTRTKNFLKFKYDQIPQLYYHGQDPNHQFRGFLGKAIDQRIPFQGLLSKNAHNHWMLNLGALNGISPALDHLDVTIQGIGKTKVSIQKRAPDITIVGFEAAFAQKLADADQFSFTCFVHNFLSEPMTLYILDNEGVEGLQKLVDSITQEVRNIEIVEQELNANYILQIIDGEYRLFYGNDQYQLRPITQVIERYQYIEAGNGSPTEDVIVENKRADQTLLGYLKQMAQWTYIKELENQHLDDHPFQQQWPLKIHFYKAEEDDRYQRIEAENNVFTVDFFKEEDQKNVGAFRLEIENVYQHPVYFTMAVLDTDFTAQTKLDNDAENVYLIQPGEKITVIKNAEVIEMPYIADYNWPATTSYLKFIVSTDDNIDVGLLNIDKEIPTPETVETNRTYNSFREEKVIREENLRHINTPAKKQKNSSKGWTTQTYTLYSPNPVYNQITPARLQTLINHEVVGEYAIRLYLEKNGLKTIHEETQGSSRSGDTPTKELYALKEDINQENTDTKDFMWDIKLYVGNRVAKYFRRRRFKRQLKRYPDRLLMISEGDSWFQHPLVEEIIDQLMKYYNIYSLGEAGDEIRNYFMKGKFHQALDDVQKKYSQTPRILLLSGGGNDILGKQLLDFVHPKDQVKSEVEPSDYFTDKFKHEVKTIMEIYADIFATTKQKIPNIDIITHGYDYILAVERKKSWVNKYLIQLGYNTSEERDKIIKHLIDTFNQHLEVLTKQYAYVHYINGRTAVQPYQWYDEIHPNKEGFQQIVLKFRQKIREIT
;
A
#
# COMPACT_ATOMS: atom_id res chain seq x y z
N MET A 1 -36.72 -3.81 -2.19
CA MET A 1 -36.07 -4.78 -3.10
C MET A 1 -35.71 -4.02 -4.35
N SER A 2 -34.42 -3.82 -4.65
CA SER A 2 -34.01 -3.18 -5.91
C SER A 2 -34.45 -4.09 -7.07
N SER A 3 -35.08 -3.52 -8.10
CA SER A 3 -35.43 -4.27 -9.31
C SER A 3 -34.17 -4.82 -9.96
N LYS A 4 -34.25 -6.05 -10.47
CA LYS A 4 -33.17 -6.72 -11.18
C LYS A 4 -32.81 -5.94 -12.46
N PRO A 5 -31.52 -5.71 -12.77
CA PRO A 5 -31.13 -4.98 -13.98
C PRO A 5 -31.51 -5.74 -15.24
N THR A 6 -31.74 -5.03 -16.34
CA THR A 6 -32.13 -5.60 -17.64
C THR A 6 -30.92 -5.75 -18.55
N LEU A 7 -30.82 -6.90 -19.23
CA LEU A 7 -29.83 -7.11 -20.29
C LEU A 7 -30.49 -6.92 -21.64
N TYR A 8 -30.16 -5.81 -22.32
CA TYR A 8 -30.56 -5.58 -23.69
C TYR A 8 -29.45 -6.02 -24.64
N ALA A 9 -29.79 -6.82 -25.65
CA ALA A 9 -28.81 -7.26 -26.65
C ALA A 9 -29.31 -7.02 -28.08
N LEU A 10 -28.42 -6.58 -28.97
CA LEU A 10 -28.61 -6.53 -30.41
C LEU A 10 -27.56 -7.45 -31.06
N LEU A 11 -28.02 -8.56 -31.63
CA LEU A 11 -27.18 -9.60 -32.21
C LEU A 11 -27.33 -9.59 -33.74
N VAL A 12 -26.25 -9.34 -34.45
CA VAL A 12 -26.23 -9.20 -35.92
C VAL A 12 -25.34 -10.27 -36.54
N GLY A 13 -25.88 -11.04 -37.49
CA GLY A 13 -25.16 -12.14 -38.14
C GLY A 13 -25.47 -12.23 -39.63
N ILE A 14 -24.45 -12.20 -40.49
CA ILE A 14 -24.65 -12.17 -41.94
C ILE A 14 -23.82 -13.27 -42.60
N ASN A 15 -24.50 -14.22 -43.24
CA ASN A 15 -23.92 -15.27 -44.06
C ASN A 15 -24.12 -14.98 -45.55
N ALA A 16 -25.32 -14.54 -45.93
CA ALA A 16 -25.79 -14.45 -47.31
C ALA A 16 -25.25 -13.25 -48.10
N TYR A 17 -23.97 -12.88 -47.91
CA TYR A 17 -23.34 -11.83 -48.69
C TYR A 17 -23.38 -12.18 -50.19
N PRO A 18 -23.85 -11.25 -51.08
CA PRO A 18 -23.90 -11.52 -52.52
C PRO A 18 -22.53 -11.84 -53.15
N ARG A 19 -21.46 -11.36 -52.50
CA ARG A 19 -20.07 -11.67 -52.85
C ARG A 19 -19.40 -12.24 -51.60
N LYS A 20 -18.73 -13.38 -51.78
CA LYS A 20 -17.96 -14.07 -50.73
C LYS A 20 -18.85 -14.51 -49.53
N PRO A 21 -19.88 -15.36 -49.75
CA PRO A 21 -20.77 -15.78 -48.68
C PRO A 21 -20.01 -16.51 -47.55
N LEU A 22 -20.52 -16.34 -46.33
CA LEU A 22 -20.08 -17.01 -45.12
C LEU A 22 -21.09 -18.08 -44.69
N ALA A 23 -20.73 -18.93 -43.74
CA ALA A 23 -21.60 -19.99 -43.22
C ALA A 23 -21.74 -19.98 -41.69
N GLY A 24 -20.85 -19.33 -40.93
CA GLY A 24 -20.84 -19.43 -39.47
C GLY A 24 -21.58 -18.33 -38.70
N CYS A 25 -21.89 -17.20 -39.33
CA CYS A 25 -22.34 -16.01 -38.58
C CYS A 25 -23.72 -16.15 -37.95
N ILE A 26 -24.64 -16.88 -38.59
CA ILE A 26 -25.98 -17.12 -38.03
C ILE A 26 -25.91 -18.11 -36.86
N HIS A 27 -25.06 -19.13 -36.95
CA HIS A 27 -24.85 -20.07 -35.85
C HIS A 27 -24.19 -19.38 -34.66
N ASP A 28 -23.26 -18.46 -34.91
CA ASP A 28 -22.64 -17.64 -33.86
C ASP A 28 -23.67 -16.76 -33.13
N VAL A 29 -24.57 -16.09 -33.87
CA VAL A 29 -25.70 -15.34 -33.29
C VAL A 29 -26.59 -16.23 -32.44
N ALA A 30 -26.92 -17.44 -32.93
CA ALA A 30 -27.72 -18.39 -32.18
C ALA A 30 -27.02 -18.84 -30.89
N LEU A 31 -25.71 -19.11 -30.97
CA LEU A 31 -24.88 -19.55 -29.85
C LEU A 31 -24.80 -18.49 -28.75
N VAL A 32 -24.55 -17.22 -29.13
CA VAL A 32 -24.54 -16.08 -28.21
C VAL A 32 -25.93 -15.87 -27.61
N LYS A 33 -27.00 -15.87 -28.42
CA LYS A 33 -28.38 -15.72 -27.96
C LYS A 33 -28.74 -16.75 -26.88
N GLN A 34 -28.45 -18.03 -27.15
CA GLN A 34 -28.68 -19.11 -26.21
C GLN A 34 -27.94 -18.88 -24.90
N TYR A 35 -26.67 -18.45 -24.95
CA TYR A 35 -25.93 -18.13 -23.74
C TYR A 35 -26.56 -16.98 -22.95
N LEU A 36 -26.92 -15.87 -23.59
CA LEU A 36 -27.51 -14.70 -22.90
C LEU A 36 -28.83 -15.05 -22.20
N LEU A 37 -29.66 -15.92 -22.82
CA LEU A 37 -30.92 -16.38 -22.22
C LEU A 37 -30.73 -17.23 -20.95
N THR A 38 -29.53 -17.75 -20.69
CA THR A 38 -29.22 -18.44 -19.41
C THR A 38 -28.89 -17.49 -18.26
N GLN A 39 -28.73 -16.18 -18.53
CA GLN A 39 -28.24 -15.21 -17.54
C GLN A 39 -29.34 -14.67 -16.62
N THR A 40 -30.43 -15.42 -16.47
CA THR A 40 -31.65 -15.05 -15.73
C THR A 40 -31.43 -14.88 -14.24
N ASP A 41 -30.30 -15.34 -13.69
CA ASP A 41 -29.95 -15.17 -12.27
C ASP A 41 -29.45 -13.76 -11.96
N ALA A 42 -28.77 -13.11 -12.91
CA ALA A 42 -28.22 -11.77 -12.76
C ALA A 42 -29.11 -10.69 -13.40
N PHE A 43 -29.74 -11.00 -14.53
CA PHE A 43 -30.50 -10.03 -15.32
C PHE A 43 -31.96 -10.40 -15.52
N HIS A 44 -32.82 -9.39 -15.72
CA HIS A 44 -34.03 -9.56 -16.50
C HIS A 44 -33.63 -9.71 -17.97
N VAL A 45 -33.66 -10.93 -18.48
CA VAL A 45 -33.35 -11.27 -19.87
C VAL A 45 -34.41 -12.23 -20.39
N ASN A 46 -34.94 -11.94 -21.58
CA ASN A 46 -35.88 -12.79 -22.29
C ASN A 46 -35.85 -12.44 -23.79
N GLU A 47 -36.70 -13.11 -24.57
CA GLU A 47 -36.80 -12.90 -26.02
C GLU A 47 -37.09 -11.44 -26.42
N ASN A 48 -37.76 -10.65 -25.59
CA ASN A 48 -38.05 -9.24 -25.89
C ASN A 48 -36.87 -8.31 -25.64
N THR A 49 -35.91 -8.71 -24.79
CA THR A 49 -34.71 -7.91 -24.51
C THR A 49 -33.55 -8.25 -25.45
N ILE A 50 -33.69 -9.30 -26.28
CA ILE A 50 -32.70 -9.69 -27.29
C ILE A 50 -33.27 -9.49 -28.70
N LYS A 51 -32.76 -8.49 -29.42
CA LYS A 51 -33.06 -8.26 -30.84
C LYS A 51 -32.03 -8.98 -31.71
N THR A 52 -32.49 -9.74 -32.68
CA THR A 52 -31.63 -10.40 -33.67
C THR A 52 -31.91 -9.85 -35.07
N LEU A 53 -30.85 -9.60 -35.85
CA LEU A 53 -30.92 -9.26 -37.27
C LEU A 53 -30.00 -10.21 -38.05
N THR A 54 -30.57 -10.99 -38.96
CA THR A 54 -29.80 -11.94 -39.80
C THR A 54 -29.95 -11.68 -41.29
N ASP A 55 -28.86 -11.85 -42.02
CA ASP A 55 -28.80 -11.72 -43.49
C ASP A 55 -29.51 -10.45 -44.00
N HIS A 56 -30.54 -10.60 -44.83
CA HIS A 56 -31.30 -9.53 -45.46
C HIS A 56 -31.96 -8.56 -44.47
N GLN A 57 -32.13 -8.96 -43.21
CA GLN A 57 -32.66 -8.10 -42.15
C GLN A 57 -31.58 -7.15 -41.60
N ALA A 58 -30.30 -7.50 -41.74
CA ALA A 58 -29.17 -6.75 -41.18
C ALA A 58 -28.64 -5.69 -42.16
N SER A 59 -29.52 -4.88 -42.74
CA SER A 59 -29.11 -3.69 -43.49
C SER A 59 -28.57 -2.60 -42.57
N LYS A 60 -27.72 -1.68 -43.07
CA LYS A 60 -27.18 -0.57 -42.25
C LYS A 60 -28.28 0.21 -41.55
N ALA A 61 -29.36 0.54 -42.28
CA ALA A 61 -30.51 1.24 -41.73
C ALA A 61 -31.17 0.46 -40.58
N SER A 62 -31.39 -0.85 -40.76
CA SER A 62 -32.03 -1.70 -39.75
C SER A 62 -31.15 -1.88 -38.51
N VAL A 63 -29.83 -2.00 -38.68
CA VAL A 63 -28.86 -2.09 -37.58
C VAL A 63 -28.86 -0.78 -36.77
N VAL A 64 -28.76 0.36 -37.46
CA VAL A 64 -28.77 1.70 -36.83
C VAL A 64 -30.09 1.96 -36.11
N GLU A 65 -31.23 1.67 -36.75
CA GLU A 65 -32.55 1.85 -36.16
C GLU A 65 -32.74 0.92 -34.95
N SER A 66 -32.34 -0.34 -35.06
CA SER A 66 -32.43 -1.29 -33.94
C SER A 66 -31.54 -0.86 -32.79
N PHE A 67 -30.31 -0.38 -33.03
CA PHE A 67 -29.44 0.13 -31.97
C PHE A 67 -30.11 1.28 -31.22
N LYS A 68 -30.64 2.27 -31.96
CA LYS A 68 -31.31 3.44 -31.36
C LYS A 68 -32.57 3.04 -30.60
N ASN A 69 -33.46 2.27 -31.20
CA ASN A 69 -34.80 2.00 -30.66
C ASN A 69 -34.82 0.90 -29.60
N HIS A 70 -33.93 -0.09 -29.70
CA HIS A 70 -33.87 -1.22 -28.76
C HIS A 70 -33.20 -0.82 -27.45
N PHE A 71 -32.17 0.02 -27.50
CA PHE A 71 -31.42 0.43 -26.31
C PHE A 71 -31.93 1.72 -25.64
N LYS A 72 -32.87 2.45 -26.25
CA LYS A 72 -33.34 3.77 -25.76
C LYS A 72 -33.85 3.79 -24.31
N ASN A 73 -34.30 2.65 -23.78
CA ASN A 73 -34.85 2.52 -22.43
C ASN A 73 -33.86 1.92 -21.43
N ALA A 74 -32.64 1.56 -21.86
CA ALA A 74 -31.60 1.05 -20.95
C ALA A 74 -31.10 2.18 -20.06
N THR A 75 -31.07 1.97 -18.74
CA THR A 75 -30.68 2.91 -17.70
C THR A 75 -29.26 2.62 -17.18
N GLU A 76 -28.76 3.43 -16.25
CA GLU A 76 -27.45 3.23 -15.59
C GLU A 76 -27.28 1.89 -14.88
N GLN A 77 -28.38 1.22 -14.53
CA GLN A 77 -28.36 -0.10 -13.90
C GLN A 77 -28.34 -1.24 -14.94
N ASP A 78 -28.67 -0.94 -16.19
CA ASP A 78 -28.82 -1.93 -17.25
C ASP A 78 -27.52 -2.13 -18.02
N THR A 79 -27.44 -3.27 -18.70
CA THR A 79 -26.32 -3.61 -19.59
C THR A 79 -26.82 -3.71 -21.01
N VAL A 80 -26.09 -3.09 -21.94
CA VAL A 80 -26.34 -3.20 -23.38
C VAL A 80 -25.20 -3.97 -24.05
N LEU A 81 -25.57 -4.94 -24.89
CA LEU A 81 -24.62 -5.73 -25.68
C LEU A 81 -24.91 -5.57 -27.17
N PHE A 82 -23.95 -5.04 -27.92
CA PHE A 82 -23.96 -5.07 -29.38
C PHE A 82 -22.99 -6.15 -29.88
N TYR A 83 -23.51 -7.18 -30.54
CA TYR A 83 -22.74 -8.29 -31.07
C TYR A 83 -22.85 -8.32 -32.60
N PHE A 84 -21.71 -8.39 -33.30
CA PHE A 84 -21.65 -8.50 -34.75
C PHE A 84 -20.78 -9.69 -35.19
N SER A 85 -21.32 -10.51 -36.09
CA SER A 85 -20.59 -11.57 -36.80
C SER A 85 -20.81 -11.42 -38.29
N GLY A 86 -19.72 -11.24 -39.05
CA GLY A 86 -19.81 -11.00 -40.50
C GLY A 86 -18.51 -10.51 -41.09
N HIS A 87 -18.57 -9.94 -42.29
CA HIS A 87 -17.42 -9.31 -42.91
C HIS A 87 -17.09 -7.96 -42.28
N GLY A 88 -15.79 -7.73 -42.04
CA GLY A 88 -15.22 -6.40 -41.94
C GLY A 88 -14.60 -5.94 -43.26
N CYS A 89 -14.43 -4.64 -43.41
CA CYS A 89 -13.65 -4.04 -44.50
C CYS A 89 -13.07 -2.69 -44.08
N GLN A 90 -12.27 -2.11 -44.96
CA GLN A 90 -11.76 -0.74 -44.87
C GLN A 90 -12.43 0.14 -45.94
N GLU A 91 -12.63 1.41 -45.63
CA GLU A 91 -12.94 2.44 -46.62
C GLU A 91 -11.89 3.56 -46.59
N THR A 92 -11.69 4.27 -47.70
CA THR A 92 -10.79 5.43 -47.73
C THR A 92 -11.34 6.55 -46.85
N ALA A 93 -10.52 7.08 -45.94
CA ALA A 93 -10.87 8.19 -45.08
C ALA A 93 -10.60 9.53 -45.76
N ASP A 94 -11.45 10.52 -45.50
CA ASP A 94 -11.12 11.92 -45.74
C ASP A 94 -10.13 12.39 -44.66
N THR A 95 -8.84 12.46 -44.98
CA THR A 95 -7.78 12.80 -44.02
C THR A 95 -7.85 14.24 -43.51
N ALA A 96 -8.59 15.13 -44.19
CA ALA A 96 -8.84 16.48 -43.69
C ALA A 96 -9.87 16.49 -42.56
N ILE A 97 -10.78 15.52 -42.53
CA ILE A 97 -11.83 15.38 -41.51
C ILE A 97 -11.38 14.43 -40.40
N TRP A 98 -10.62 13.41 -40.77
CA TRP A 98 -10.14 12.36 -39.87
C TRP A 98 -8.61 12.38 -39.78
N PRO A 99 -7.99 13.47 -39.28
CA PRO A 99 -6.54 13.59 -39.20
C PRO A 99 -5.89 12.53 -38.30
N GLN A 100 -6.67 11.91 -37.40
CA GLN A 100 -6.26 10.79 -36.56
C GLN A 100 -6.06 9.47 -37.35
N GLU A 101 -6.69 9.31 -38.52
CA GLU A 101 -6.58 8.11 -39.36
C GLU A 101 -5.31 8.18 -40.23
N ARG A 102 -4.14 7.97 -39.61
CA ARG A 102 -2.84 8.13 -40.29
C ARG A 102 -2.61 7.15 -41.44
N ASP A 103 -3.32 6.02 -41.51
CA ASP A 103 -3.28 5.09 -42.66
C ASP A 103 -4.25 5.49 -43.79
N GLY A 104 -5.02 6.55 -43.58
CA GLY A 104 -6.00 7.09 -44.52
C GLY A 104 -7.23 6.21 -44.70
N LYS A 105 -7.62 5.41 -43.70
CA LYS A 105 -8.76 4.49 -43.79
C LYS A 105 -9.67 4.55 -42.58
N LEU A 106 -10.93 4.18 -42.78
CA LEU A 106 -11.90 3.93 -41.72
C LEU A 106 -12.25 2.45 -41.70
N GLU A 107 -12.30 1.88 -40.50
CA GLU A 107 -12.71 0.50 -40.29
C GLU A 107 -14.24 0.39 -40.30
N CYS A 108 -14.77 -0.55 -41.09
CA CYS A 108 -16.21 -0.71 -41.30
C CYS A 108 -16.65 -2.15 -41.05
N ILE A 109 -17.82 -2.33 -40.43
CA ILE A 109 -18.57 -3.58 -40.54
C ILE A 109 -19.42 -3.56 -41.81
N VAL A 110 -19.51 -4.72 -42.47
CA VAL A 110 -20.26 -4.87 -43.73
C VAL A 110 -21.65 -5.38 -43.41
N CYS A 111 -22.64 -4.48 -43.47
CA CYS A 111 -24.05 -4.82 -43.39
C CYS A 111 -24.54 -5.44 -44.71
N TYR A 112 -25.76 -6.00 -44.72
CA TYR A 112 -26.32 -6.60 -45.91
C TYR A 112 -26.66 -5.51 -46.96
N PRO A 113 -26.18 -5.63 -48.21
CA PRO A 113 -26.43 -4.64 -49.24
C PRO A 113 -27.86 -4.68 -49.75
N ILE A 114 -28.53 -3.53 -49.73
CA ILE A 114 -29.85 -3.36 -50.35
C ILE A 114 -29.65 -2.97 -51.81
N PRO A 115 -30.27 -3.69 -52.77
CA PRO A 115 -30.18 -3.34 -54.20
C PRO A 115 -30.56 -1.88 -54.47
N GLY A 116 -29.74 -1.17 -55.26
CA GLY A 116 -30.02 0.19 -55.72
C GLY A 116 -29.45 1.32 -54.84
N SER A 117 -28.69 1.02 -53.80
CA SER A 117 -28.09 2.03 -52.91
C SER A 117 -26.56 2.09 -53.07
N GLN A 118 -25.99 3.28 -53.31
CA GLN A 118 -24.60 3.41 -53.82
C GLN A 118 -23.46 3.27 -52.80
N ALA A 119 -23.69 3.34 -51.49
CA ALA A 119 -22.68 2.99 -50.47
C ALA A 119 -23.29 2.71 -49.08
N SER A 120 -24.59 2.37 -49.02
CA SER A 120 -25.36 2.32 -47.78
C SER A 120 -25.18 1.08 -46.91
N PHE A 121 -24.26 0.17 -47.22
CA PHE A 121 -24.13 -1.08 -46.46
C PHE A 121 -22.90 -1.11 -45.55
N LEU A 122 -22.06 -0.09 -45.58
CA LEU A 122 -20.92 0.03 -44.67
C LEU A 122 -21.32 0.87 -43.45
N LEU A 123 -21.11 0.31 -42.26
CA LEU A 123 -21.23 1.04 -41.00
C LEU A 123 -19.82 1.24 -40.45
N ALA A 124 -19.36 2.48 -40.48
CA ALA A 124 -18.01 2.84 -40.03
C ALA A 124 -17.92 2.85 -38.49
N ASP A 125 -16.73 2.60 -37.97
CA ASP A 125 -16.44 2.66 -36.53
C ASP A 125 -16.85 4.00 -35.90
N LYS A 126 -16.69 5.11 -36.61
CA LYS A 126 -17.16 6.46 -36.20
C LYS A 126 -18.67 6.51 -36.04
N GLU A 127 -19.42 5.81 -36.87
CA GLU A 127 -20.89 5.75 -36.76
C GLU A 127 -21.31 4.93 -35.53
N ILE A 128 -20.62 3.83 -35.25
CA ILE A 128 -20.85 3.01 -34.04
C ILE A 128 -20.50 3.83 -32.79
N ARG A 129 -19.36 4.52 -32.80
CA ARG A 129 -18.92 5.41 -31.72
C ARG A 129 -19.92 6.52 -31.44
N TYR A 130 -20.49 7.13 -32.49
CA TYR A 130 -21.56 8.12 -32.37
C TYR A 130 -22.84 7.52 -31.73
N LEU A 131 -23.24 6.31 -32.12
CA LEU A 131 -24.41 5.64 -31.54
C LEU A 131 -24.21 5.37 -30.04
N MET A 132 -23.04 4.89 -29.64
CA MET A 132 -22.70 4.65 -28.23
C MET A 132 -22.67 5.94 -27.42
N ALA A 133 -22.04 7.01 -27.96
CA ALA A 133 -21.98 8.31 -27.31
C ALA A 133 -23.38 8.89 -27.01
N ASN A 134 -24.31 8.78 -27.98
CA ASN A 134 -25.69 9.24 -27.79
C ASN A 134 -26.44 8.41 -26.74
N LEU A 135 -26.28 7.08 -26.77
CA LEU A 135 -26.90 6.19 -25.79
C LEU A 135 -26.41 6.49 -24.37
N TYR A 136 -25.09 6.63 -24.21
CA TYR A 136 -24.47 6.92 -22.92
C TYR A 136 -24.88 8.31 -22.40
N SER A 137 -24.87 9.32 -23.27
CA SER A 137 -25.27 10.68 -22.88
C SER A 137 -26.73 10.76 -22.43
N ALA A 138 -27.60 9.92 -22.99
CA ALA A 138 -29.01 9.87 -22.61
C ALA A 138 -29.23 9.15 -21.27
N ASN A 139 -28.61 7.97 -21.10
CA ASN A 139 -29.03 7.05 -20.04
C ASN A 139 -27.90 6.37 -19.24
N GLN A 140 -26.64 6.53 -19.66
CA GLN A 140 -25.43 5.99 -19.01
C GLN A 140 -25.42 4.47 -18.71
N PRO A 141 -25.94 3.57 -19.58
CA PRO A 141 -25.86 2.13 -19.33
C PRO A 141 -24.42 1.60 -19.45
N GLU A 142 -24.18 0.39 -18.93
CA GLU A 142 -22.95 -0.35 -19.21
C GLU A 142 -22.95 -0.83 -20.67
N ILE A 143 -22.00 -0.35 -21.48
CA ILE A 143 -21.94 -0.63 -22.93
C ILE A 143 -20.87 -1.67 -23.25
N ILE A 144 -21.29 -2.75 -23.90
CA ILE A 144 -20.40 -3.83 -24.35
C ILE A 144 -20.57 -4.06 -25.85
N THR A 145 -19.45 -4.13 -26.58
CA THR A 145 -19.43 -4.49 -27.99
C THR A 145 -18.56 -5.71 -28.24
N ILE A 146 -19.01 -6.60 -29.13
CA ILE A 146 -18.26 -7.81 -29.52
C ILE A 146 -18.29 -7.93 -31.04
N PHE A 147 -17.11 -7.99 -31.65
CA PHE A 147 -16.94 -8.06 -33.10
C PHE A 147 -16.19 -9.33 -33.52
N ASP A 148 -16.88 -10.23 -34.22
CA ASP A 148 -16.30 -11.39 -34.91
C ASP A 148 -16.16 -11.11 -36.41
N CYS A 149 -15.23 -10.19 -36.73
CA CYS A 149 -14.84 -9.78 -38.07
C CYS A 149 -13.38 -9.32 -38.09
N CYS A 150 -12.78 -9.14 -39.27
CA CYS A 150 -11.51 -8.42 -39.41
C CYS A 150 -11.58 -7.40 -40.55
N HIS A 151 -10.75 -6.36 -40.44
CA HIS A 151 -10.83 -5.21 -41.34
C HIS A 151 -9.56 -5.01 -42.19
N SER A 152 -8.37 -5.35 -41.67
CA SER A 152 -7.06 -5.20 -42.33
C SER A 152 -6.34 -6.55 -42.64
N GLY A 153 -5.33 -6.54 -43.53
CA GLY A 153 -4.49 -7.73 -43.86
C GLY A 153 -4.00 -7.84 -45.33
N ASP A 154 -2.81 -8.42 -45.53
CA ASP A 154 -2.14 -8.59 -46.84
C ASP A 154 -2.67 -9.80 -47.67
N ASN A 155 -2.75 -9.64 -49.00
CA ASN A 155 -3.25 -10.63 -49.97
C ASN A 155 -2.49 -11.96 -49.94
N THR A 156 -1.21 -11.91 -49.59
CA THR A 156 -0.39 -13.11 -49.46
C THR A 156 -0.89 -13.99 -48.33
N ARG A 157 -1.20 -13.44 -47.14
CA ARG A 157 -1.58 -14.19 -45.93
C ARG A 157 -2.87 -15.00 -46.10
N GLU A 158 -3.90 -14.44 -46.72
CA GLU A 158 -5.14 -15.20 -47.02
C GLU A 158 -4.83 -16.38 -47.95
N SER A 159 -3.96 -16.19 -48.94
CA SER A 159 -3.51 -17.25 -49.84
C SER A 159 -2.71 -18.34 -49.10
N TRP A 160 -1.87 -17.97 -48.13
CA TRP A 160 -1.16 -18.92 -47.26
C TRP A 160 -2.12 -19.70 -46.33
N VAL A 161 -3.12 -19.05 -45.74
CA VAL A 161 -4.15 -19.72 -44.91
C VAL A 161 -4.95 -20.72 -45.74
N MET A 162 -5.22 -20.40 -47.01
CA MET A 162 -5.91 -21.29 -47.95
C MET A 162 -5.00 -22.38 -48.56
N GLN A 163 -3.70 -22.11 -48.79
CA GLN A 163 -2.75 -23.06 -49.41
C GLN A 163 -2.04 -23.98 -48.42
N GLY A 164 -1.75 -23.52 -47.19
CA GLY A 164 -0.97 -24.25 -46.18
C GLY A 164 -1.63 -25.54 -45.66
N PHE A 165 -2.88 -25.79 -46.03
CA PHE A 165 -3.65 -26.97 -45.64
C PHE A 165 -4.18 -27.78 -46.83
N GLY A 166 -3.92 -27.34 -48.07
CA GLY A 166 -4.34 -28.05 -49.30
C GLY A 166 -3.55 -29.33 -49.60
N ALA A 167 -2.61 -29.72 -48.74
CA ALA A 167 -1.74 -30.89 -48.92
C ALA A 167 -2.18 -32.16 -48.16
N SER A 168 -3.23 -32.10 -47.32
CA SER A 168 -3.86 -33.30 -46.75
C SER A 168 -5.36 -33.28 -47.04
N GLY A 169 -5.88 -34.29 -47.74
CA GLY A 169 -7.26 -34.34 -48.25
C GLY A 169 -8.39 -34.39 -47.21
N SER A 170 -8.47 -33.43 -46.28
CA SER A 170 -9.59 -33.24 -45.36
C SER A 170 -10.66 -32.32 -45.97
N GLN A 171 -11.93 -32.73 -45.91
CA GLN A 171 -13.11 -32.00 -46.38
C GLN A 171 -13.55 -30.81 -45.50
N ASN A 172 -12.64 -30.15 -44.77
CA ASN A 172 -13.04 -29.14 -43.77
C ASN A 172 -13.32 -27.77 -44.41
N TYR A 173 -14.47 -27.17 -44.08
CA TYR A 173 -14.84 -25.82 -44.52
C TYR A 173 -14.00 -24.77 -43.79
N ARG A 174 -13.51 -23.77 -44.51
CA ARG A 174 -12.80 -22.62 -43.92
C ARG A 174 -13.03 -21.34 -44.73
N ALA A 175 -13.42 -20.26 -44.06
CA ALA A 175 -13.57 -18.94 -44.68
C ALA A 175 -13.02 -17.82 -43.80
N VAL A 176 -12.67 -16.69 -44.43
CA VAL A 176 -12.15 -15.49 -43.77
C VAL A 176 -13.22 -14.41 -43.77
N ARG A 177 -13.47 -13.83 -42.58
CA ARG A 177 -14.50 -12.84 -42.31
C ARG A 177 -14.10 -11.42 -42.71
N ARG A 178 -13.70 -11.24 -43.97
CA ARG A 178 -13.30 -9.96 -44.55
C ARG A 178 -13.60 -9.81 -46.04
N LEU A 179 -13.98 -8.59 -46.46
CA LEU A 179 -13.94 -8.15 -47.86
C LEU A 179 -12.58 -7.53 -48.22
N ARG A 180 -12.00 -7.96 -49.35
CA ARG A 180 -10.64 -7.56 -49.77
C ARG A 180 -10.55 -6.13 -50.28
N THR A 181 -11.61 -5.64 -50.92
CA THR A 181 -11.61 -4.36 -51.61
C THR A 181 -11.77 -3.24 -50.59
N ILE A 182 -10.83 -2.30 -50.58
CA ILE A 182 -10.99 -1.03 -49.86
C ILE A 182 -12.11 -0.26 -50.56
N ALA A 183 -13.16 0.08 -49.81
CA ALA A 183 -14.24 0.87 -50.35
C ALA A 183 -13.78 2.32 -50.62
N PRO A 184 -14.30 2.98 -51.67
CA PRO A 184 -13.97 4.37 -51.94
C PRO A 184 -14.44 5.28 -50.79
N GLN A 185 -13.81 6.46 -50.68
CA GLN A 185 -14.23 7.47 -49.71
C GLN A 185 -15.70 7.83 -49.93
N ARG A 186 -16.51 7.72 -48.88
CA ARG A 186 -17.92 8.10 -48.92
C ARG A 186 -18.11 9.63 -48.79
N PRO A 187 -19.17 10.20 -49.38
CA PRO A 187 -19.58 11.57 -49.10
C PRO A 187 -19.96 11.77 -47.63
N TRP A 188 -19.71 12.98 -47.08
CA TRP A 188 -20.09 13.31 -45.69
C TRP A 188 -21.58 13.05 -45.39
N SER A 189 -22.45 13.32 -46.36
CA SER A 189 -23.89 13.13 -46.27
C SER A 189 -24.34 11.68 -46.05
N GLU A 190 -23.43 10.70 -46.18
CA GLU A 190 -23.73 9.29 -45.98
C GLU A 190 -23.38 8.77 -44.57
N PHE A 191 -22.75 9.59 -43.72
CA PHE A 191 -22.58 9.28 -42.29
C PHE A 191 -23.88 9.52 -41.54
N ILE A 192 -24.27 8.62 -40.63
CA ILE A 192 -25.53 8.78 -39.85
C ILE A 192 -25.60 10.04 -38.98
N PHE A 193 -24.46 10.69 -38.71
CA PHE A 193 -24.34 11.89 -37.88
C PHE A 193 -24.17 13.18 -38.70
N HIS A 194 -24.27 13.11 -40.03
CA HIS A 194 -23.94 14.22 -40.93
C HIS A 194 -24.74 15.52 -40.67
N ASN A 195 -25.95 15.39 -40.11
CA ASN A 195 -26.83 16.52 -39.76
C ASN A 195 -26.63 17.02 -38.32
N THR A 196 -25.89 16.29 -37.49
CA THR A 196 -25.73 16.61 -36.06
C THR A 196 -24.31 17.05 -35.71
N ILE A 197 -23.32 16.58 -36.48
CA ILE A 197 -21.91 16.93 -36.32
C ILE A 197 -21.46 17.50 -37.65
N THR A 198 -20.72 18.60 -37.62
CA THR A 198 -20.06 19.18 -38.79
C THR A 198 -18.68 18.54 -39.00
N PRO A 199 -18.13 18.54 -40.24
CA PRO A 199 -16.77 18.05 -40.50
C PRO A 199 -15.71 18.71 -39.60
N LYS A 200 -15.88 20.00 -39.32
CA LYS A 200 -14.96 20.77 -38.47
C LYS A 200 -14.99 20.31 -37.00
N GLU A 201 -16.18 20.00 -36.48
CA GLU A 201 -16.30 19.46 -35.11
C GLU A 201 -15.67 18.06 -35.04
N ALA A 202 -15.94 17.20 -36.02
CA ALA A 202 -15.36 15.86 -36.07
C ALA A 202 -13.82 15.88 -36.12
N ALA A 203 -13.22 16.84 -36.84
CA ALA A 203 -11.77 17.02 -36.93
C ALA A 203 -11.12 17.50 -35.61
N ASN A 204 -11.87 18.20 -34.75
CA ASN A 204 -11.38 18.73 -33.47
C ASN A 204 -11.57 17.75 -32.29
N GLY A 205 -12.20 16.60 -32.53
CA GLY A 205 -12.49 15.60 -31.51
C GLY A 205 -13.86 14.96 -31.74
N PHE A 206 -13.90 13.63 -31.69
CA PHE A 206 -15.13 12.87 -31.95
C PHE A 206 -15.73 12.32 -30.65
N PRO A 207 -17.07 12.40 -30.44
CA PRO A 207 -17.72 11.91 -29.23
C PRO A 207 -17.34 10.47 -28.87
N ALA A 208 -17.20 10.13 -27.59
CA ALA A 208 -16.98 8.76 -27.13
C ALA A 208 -17.79 8.48 -25.86
N ALA A 209 -18.13 7.21 -25.65
CA ALA A 209 -18.76 6.71 -24.44
C ALA A 209 -17.82 5.75 -23.72
N PRO A 210 -17.85 5.68 -22.38
CA PRO A 210 -17.26 4.57 -21.67
C PRO A 210 -17.85 3.23 -22.14
N HIS A 211 -17.00 2.28 -22.54
CA HIS A 211 -17.44 0.98 -23.03
C HIS A 211 -16.33 -0.07 -23.00
N ILE A 212 -16.74 -1.34 -23.02
CA ILE A 212 -15.87 -2.51 -23.23
C ILE A 212 -16.07 -3.03 -24.65
N GLN A 213 -14.98 -3.22 -25.39
CA GLN A 213 -15.00 -3.81 -26.72
C GLN A 213 -14.12 -5.07 -26.76
N ILE A 214 -14.67 -6.17 -27.27
CA ILE A 214 -13.93 -7.41 -27.54
C ILE A 214 -13.93 -7.66 -29.05
N ALA A 215 -12.74 -7.75 -29.65
CA ALA A 215 -12.59 -8.05 -31.07
C ALA A 215 -11.91 -9.40 -31.28
N ALA A 216 -12.26 -10.08 -32.37
CA ALA A 216 -11.82 -11.44 -32.66
C ALA A 216 -10.33 -11.56 -33.03
N CYS A 217 -9.70 -10.51 -33.54
CA CYS A 217 -8.36 -10.52 -34.10
C CYS A 217 -7.67 -9.14 -33.92
N GLN A 218 -6.34 -9.09 -33.98
CA GLN A 218 -5.61 -7.83 -34.20
C GLN A 218 -5.80 -7.33 -35.64
N ASP A 219 -5.57 -6.03 -35.88
CA ASP A 219 -5.74 -5.36 -37.18
C ASP A 219 -5.09 -6.12 -38.34
N GLN A 220 -3.90 -6.69 -38.12
CA GLN A 220 -3.16 -7.38 -39.18
C GLN A 220 -3.44 -8.89 -39.30
N GLN A 221 -4.36 -9.43 -38.49
CA GLN A 221 -4.73 -10.84 -38.43
C GLN A 221 -6.08 -11.11 -39.09
N LEU A 222 -6.42 -12.39 -39.26
CA LEU A 222 -7.62 -12.82 -39.96
C LEU A 222 -8.54 -13.59 -39.01
N ALA A 223 -9.83 -13.28 -39.07
CA ALA A 223 -10.91 -13.93 -38.33
C ALA A 223 -11.47 -15.01 -39.23
N ILE A 224 -11.50 -16.22 -38.69
CA ILE A 224 -11.74 -17.43 -39.45
C ILE A 224 -13.02 -18.08 -38.94
N GLU A 225 -13.79 -18.63 -39.88
CA GLU A 225 -14.83 -19.61 -39.57
C GLU A 225 -14.49 -20.97 -40.15
N ASN A 226 -14.83 -22.02 -39.42
CA ASN A 226 -14.62 -23.42 -39.79
C ASN A 226 -15.58 -24.36 -39.06
N ASN A 227 -15.47 -25.65 -39.37
CA ASN A 227 -16.13 -26.76 -38.65
C ASN A 227 -15.13 -27.61 -37.85
N ASP A 228 -14.00 -27.02 -37.44
CA ASP A 228 -12.95 -27.75 -36.72
C ASP A 228 -13.34 -28.03 -35.25
N LEU A 229 -14.14 -27.14 -34.65
CA LEU A 229 -14.53 -27.20 -33.24
C LEU A 229 -15.89 -27.88 -33.04
N ASP A 230 -16.75 -27.86 -34.06
CA ASP A 230 -17.99 -28.63 -34.15
C ASP A 230 -18.08 -29.24 -35.57
N PRO A 231 -17.97 -30.58 -35.71
CA PRO A 231 -18.05 -31.24 -37.01
C PRO A 231 -19.40 -31.00 -37.74
N ASN A 232 -20.46 -30.69 -37.00
CA ASN A 232 -21.82 -30.55 -37.51
C ASN A 232 -22.21 -29.10 -37.81
N GLN A 233 -21.48 -28.12 -37.26
CA GLN A 233 -21.80 -26.69 -37.42
C GLN A 233 -20.55 -25.87 -37.72
N ILE A 234 -20.69 -24.95 -38.68
CA ILE A 234 -19.65 -23.96 -38.95
C ILE A 234 -19.86 -22.78 -38.01
N HIS A 235 -18.79 -22.35 -37.35
CA HIS A 235 -18.77 -21.22 -36.43
C HIS A 235 -17.55 -20.33 -36.67
N GLY A 236 -17.61 -19.09 -36.19
CA GLY A 236 -16.41 -18.28 -35.96
C GLY A 236 -15.59 -18.91 -34.86
N VAL A 237 -14.29 -19.15 -35.12
CA VAL A 237 -13.43 -19.80 -34.12
C VAL A 237 -13.34 -18.99 -32.84
N PHE A 238 -13.43 -17.66 -32.94
CA PHE A 238 -13.48 -16.75 -31.81
C PHE A 238 -14.78 -16.88 -31.03
N THR A 239 -15.95 -16.66 -31.66
CA THR A 239 -17.23 -16.70 -30.95
C THR A 239 -17.48 -18.06 -30.30
N HIS A 240 -17.20 -19.16 -31.00
CA HIS A 240 -17.38 -20.49 -30.45
C HIS A 240 -16.53 -20.71 -29.19
N THR A 241 -15.26 -20.31 -29.25
CA THR A 241 -14.33 -20.41 -28.11
C THR A 241 -14.76 -19.51 -26.95
N LEU A 242 -15.13 -18.26 -27.24
CA LEU A 242 -15.56 -17.27 -26.25
C LEU A 242 -16.80 -17.76 -25.47
N VAL A 243 -17.86 -18.17 -26.17
CA VAL A 243 -19.10 -18.64 -25.53
C VAL A 243 -18.88 -19.95 -24.78
N ARG A 244 -18.01 -20.83 -25.30
CA ARG A 244 -17.64 -22.06 -24.60
C ARG A 244 -17.00 -21.75 -23.23
N ILE A 245 -16.02 -20.86 -23.18
CA ILE A 245 -15.37 -20.43 -21.91
C ILE A 245 -16.40 -19.82 -20.96
N LEU A 246 -17.30 -18.98 -21.47
CA LEU A 246 -18.36 -18.38 -20.67
C LEU A 246 -19.31 -19.42 -20.05
N ARG A 247 -19.67 -20.47 -20.79
CA ARG A 247 -20.48 -21.59 -20.28
C ARG A 247 -19.74 -22.41 -19.23
N GLU A 248 -18.49 -22.78 -19.51
CA GLU A 248 -17.65 -23.58 -18.61
C GLU A 248 -17.33 -22.85 -17.29
N THR A 249 -17.32 -21.52 -17.30
CA THR A 249 -17.10 -20.67 -16.10
C THR A 249 -18.39 -20.22 -15.42
N ASN A 250 -19.56 -20.60 -15.94
CA ASN A 250 -20.86 -20.05 -15.54
C ASN A 250 -20.90 -18.51 -15.55
N GLY A 251 -20.13 -17.88 -16.44
CA GLY A 251 -19.98 -16.42 -16.54
C GLY A 251 -19.22 -15.75 -15.38
N ASN A 252 -18.63 -16.50 -14.44
CA ASN A 252 -17.79 -15.96 -13.37
C ASN A 252 -16.33 -15.81 -13.85
N VAL A 253 -16.11 -14.87 -14.76
CA VAL A 253 -14.82 -14.59 -15.39
C VAL A 253 -14.71 -13.10 -15.70
N SER A 254 -13.54 -12.49 -15.46
CA SER A 254 -13.31 -11.09 -15.83
C SER A 254 -13.19 -10.92 -17.35
N TYR A 255 -13.40 -9.71 -17.88
CA TYR A 255 -13.16 -9.45 -19.30
C TYR A 255 -11.72 -9.75 -19.72
N TYR A 256 -10.76 -9.35 -18.88
CA TYR A 256 -9.35 -9.65 -19.07
C TYR A 256 -9.09 -11.16 -19.12
N ASP A 257 -9.58 -11.91 -18.12
CA ASP A 257 -9.42 -13.37 -18.08
C ASP A 257 -10.11 -14.05 -19.27
N LEU A 258 -11.30 -13.57 -19.66
CA LEU A 258 -12.03 -14.11 -20.79
C LEU A 258 -11.24 -13.94 -22.09
N LYS A 259 -10.66 -12.76 -22.32
CA LYS A 259 -9.79 -12.50 -23.47
C LYS A 259 -8.53 -13.37 -23.41
N THR A 260 -7.86 -13.46 -22.27
CA THR A 260 -6.63 -14.26 -22.13
C THR A 260 -6.90 -15.75 -22.33
N ARG A 261 -8.00 -16.29 -21.78
CA ARG A 261 -8.42 -17.68 -21.98
C ARG A 261 -8.75 -17.96 -23.45
N THR A 262 -9.46 -17.05 -24.10
CA THR A 262 -9.80 -17.17 -25.54
C THR A 262 -8.53 -17.15 -26.39
N LYS A 263 -7.60 -16.23 -26.12
CA LYS A 263 -6.28 -16.17 -26.77
C LYS A 263 -5.52 -17.50 -26.65
N ASN A 264 -5.42 -18.03 -25.43
CA ASN A 264 -4.62 -19.23 -25.15
C ASN A 264 -5.14 -20.47 -25.89
N PHE A 265 -6.46 -20.57 -26.05
CA PHE A 265 -7.06 -21.64 -26.83
C PHE A 265 -6.74 -21.51 -28.34
N LEU A 266 -6.85 -20.30 -28.89
CA LEU A 266 -6.68 -20.06 -30.32
C LEU A 266 -5.21 -20.19 -30.80
N LYS A 267 -4.26 -19.76 -29.96
CA LYS A 267 -2.82 -19.58 -30.28
C LYS A 267 -2.14 -20.78 -30.98
N PHE A 268 -2.56 -22.02 -30.71
CA PHE A 268 -1.87 -23.21 -31.23
C PHE A 268 -2.36 -23.67 -32.61
N LYS A 269 -3.57 -23.27 -33.03
CA LYS A 269 -4.18 -23.68 -34.30
C LYS A 269 -4.43 -22.52 -35.26
N TYR A 270 -4.66 -21.33 -34.71
CA TYR A 270 -5.17 -20.18 -35.43
C TYR A 270 -4.25 -18.98 -35.20
N ASP A 271 -3.89 -18.28 -36.28
CA ASP A 271 -3.13 -17.02 -36.22
C ASP A 271 -4.09 -15.86 -35.95
N GLN A 272 -4.75 -15.91 -34.79
CA GLN A 272 -5.85 -15.05 -34.40
C GLN A 272 -5.78 -14.75 -32.89
N ILE A 273 -5.48 -13.49 -32.54
CA ILE A 273 -5.31 -13.02 -31.17
C ILE A 273 -6.46 -12.05 -30.83
N PRO A 274 -7.40 -12.44 -29.97
CA PRO A 274 -8.49 -11.57 -29.53
C PRO A 274 -7.96 -10.30 -28.83
N GLN A 275 -8.64 -9.18 -29.07
CA GLN A 275 -8.34 -7.89 -28.46
C GLN A 275 -9.42 -7.52 -27.45
N LEU A 276 -9.00 -6.83 -26.38
CA LEU A 276 -9.87 -6.21 -25.39
C LEU A 276 -9.50 -4.72 -25.36
N TYR A 277 -10.49 -3.87 -25.63
CA TYR A 277 -10.37 -2.43 -25.54
C TYR A 277 -11.33 -1.91 -24.48
N TYR A 278 -10.85 -0.98 -23.66
CA TYR A 278 -11.67 -0.25 -22.70
C TYR A 278 -11.50 1.24 -22.96
N HIS A 279 -12.62 1.94 -22.98
CA HIS A 279 -12.66 3.40 -22.95
C HIS A 279 -13.33 3.83 -21.65
N GLY A 280 -12.68 4.68 -20.85
CA GLY A 280 -13.25 5.26 -19.64
C GLY A 280 -12.19 5.61 -18.58
N GLN A 281 -12.63 6.12 -17.43
CA GLN A 281 -11.76 6.67 -16.38
C GLN A 281 -11.19 5.60 -15.42
N ASP A 282 -11.82 4.42 -15.32
CA ASP A 282 -11.42 3.37 -14.38
C ASP A 282 -10.63 2.26 -15.11
N PRO A 283 -9.29 2.21 -15.02
CA PRO A 283 -8.49 1.18 -15.70
C PRO A 283 -8.77 -0.24 -15.18
N ASN A 284 -9.39 -0.38 -14.00
CA ASN A 284 -9.76 -1.68 -13.43
C ASN A 284 -11.05 -2.27 -14.04
N HIS A 285 -11.74 -1.53 -14.92
CA HIS A 285 -12.99 -2.00 -15.52
C HIS A 285 -12.79 -3.31 -16.31
N GLN A 286 -11.61 -3.52 -16.91
CA GLN A 286 -11.25 -4.78 -17.58
C GLN A 286 -11.23 -6.00 -16.65
N PHE A 287 -11.09 -5.81 -15.34
CA PHE A 287 -11.11 -6.87 -14.34
C PHE A 287 -12.51 -7.13 -13.76
N ARG A 288 -13.55 -6.41 -14.21
CA ARG A 288 -14.94 -6.71 -13.86
C ARG A 288 -15.43 -7.95 -14.60
N GLY A 289 -16.46 -8.61 -14.04
CA GLY A 289 -17.04 -9.82 -14.61
C GLY A 289 -17.79 -9.54 -15.91
N PHE A 290 -17.87 -10.55 -16.77
CA PHE A 290 -18.60 -10.46 -18.05
C PHE A 290 -20.05 -9.98 -17.84
N LEU A 291 -20.51 -9.05 -18.70
CA LEU A 291 -21.79 -8.31 -18.56
C LEU A 291 -21.84 -7.35 -17.36
N GLY A 292 -20.69 -6.92 -16.82
CA GLY A 292 -20.66 -6.03 -15.65
C GLY A 292 -20.97 -6.73 -14.32
N LYS A 293 -20.91 -8.06 -14.29
CA LYS A 293 -21.18 -8.84 -13.08
C LYS A 293 -20.07 -8.67 -12.04
N ALA A 294 -20.45 -8.73 -10.77
CA ALA A 294 -19.48 -8.94 -9.70
C ALA A 294 -18.83 -10.32 -9.85
N ILE A 295 -17.51 -10.37 -9.71
CA ILE A 295 -16.75 -11.63 -9.64
C ILE A 295 -16.77 -12.10 -8.19
N ASP A 296 -17.09 -13.38 -7.95
CA ASP A 296 -16.98 -13.93 -6.59
C ASP A 296 -15.51 -14.02 -6.18
N GLN A 297 -15.07 -13.06 -5.37
CA GLN A 297 -13.70 -12.93 -4.85
C GLN A 297 -13.31 -14.07 -3.87
N ARG A 298 -14.26 -14.91 -3.46
CA ARG A 298 -14.00 -16.09 -2.62
C ARG A 298 -13.42 -17.27 -3.42
N ILE A 299 -13.22 -17.11 -4.72
CA ILE A 299 -12.53 -18.09 -5.55
C ILE A 299 -11.07 -17.63 -5.71
N PRO A 300 -10.15 -18.19 -4.91
CA PRO A 300 -8.76 -17.80 -4.99
C PRO A 300 -8.11 -18.37 -6.26
N PHE A 301 -7.14 -17.63 -6.82
CA PHE A 301 -6.40 -17.88 -8.07
C PHE A 301 -6.66 -19.24 -8.73
N GLN A 302 -7.64 -19.24 -9.62
CA GLN A 302 -8.11 -20.40 -10.37
C GLN A 302 -7.33 -20.49 -11.68
N GLY A 303 -6.52 -21.52 -11.84
CA GLY A 303 -5.99 -21.89 -13.14
C GLY A 303 -7.09 -22.46 -14.03
N LEU A 304 -7.01 -22.20 -15.32
CA LEU A 304 -7.74 -22.90 -16.36
C LEU A 304 -6.80 -23.93 -16.97
N LEU A 305 -7.14 -25.20 -16.79
CA LEU A 305 -6.51 -26.29 -17.52
C LEU A 305 -7.27 -26.48 -18.83
N SER A 306 -6.65 -26.21 -19.96
CA SER A 306 -7.28 -26.32 -21.29
C SER A 306 -6.46 -27.18 -22.24
N LYS A 307 -7.12 -27.93 -23.12
CA LYS A 307 -6.48 -28.63 -24.22
C LYS A 307 -6.17 -27.63 -25.32
N ASN A 308 -4.93 -27.67 -25.79
CA ASN A 308 -4.58 -26.96 -27.01
C ASN A 308 -4.99 -27.74 -28.26
N ALA A 309 -4.77 -27.10 -29.41
CA ALA A 309 -4.99 -27.65 -30.74
C ALA A 309 -4.31 -29.01 -31.01
N HIS A 310 -3.24 -29.31 -30.28
CA HIS A 310 -2.43 -30.52 -30.39
C HIS A 310 -2.76 -31.55 -29.29
N ASN A 311 -3.87 -31.37 -28.58
CA ASN A 311 -4.32 -32.26 -27.51
C ASN A 311 -3.41 -32.31 -26.27
N HIS A 312 -2.49 -31.34 -26.10
CA HIS A 312 -1.74 -31.19 -24.86
C HIS A 312 -2.54 -30.35 -23.86
N TRP A 313 -2.45 -30.73 -22.59
CA TRP A 313 -3.06 -29.97 -21.52
C TRP A 313 -2.18 -28.78 -21.13
N MET A 314 -2.81 -27.62 -21.00
CA MET A 314 -2.18 -26.36 -20.73
C MET A 314 -2.88 -25.65 -19.61
N LEU A 315 -2.15 -25.39 -18.55
CA LEU A 315 -2.56 -24.55 -17.44
C LEU A 315 -2.23 -23.10 -17.78
N ASN A 316 -3.21 -22.20 -17.83
CA ASN A 316 -3.02 -20.75 -18.09
C ASN A 316 -2.26 -19.98 -16.98
N LEU A 317 -1.43 -20.68 -16.24
CA LEU A 317 -0.53 -20.14 -15.25
C LEU A 317 0.87 -20.50 -15.74
N GLY A 318 1.73 -19.51 -15.89
CA GLY A 318 3.14 -19.66 -16.23
C GLY A 318 4.05 -19.22 -15.08
N ALA A 319 5.30 -18.92 -15.44
CA ALA A 319 6.25 -18.37 -14.48
C ALA A 319 5.77 -17.02 -13.92
N LEU A 320 5.29 -16.08 -14.73
CA LEU A 320 4.74 -14.79 -14.26
C LEU A 320 3.58 -14.95 -13.28
N ASN A 321 2.84 -16.05 -13.37
CA ASN A 321 1.71 -16.29 -12.48
C ASN A 321 2.15 -16.78 -11.11
N GLY A 322 3.31 -17.44 -11.00
CA GLY A 322 3.71 -18.06 -9.75
C GLY A 322 4.22 -19.48 -9.85
N ILE A 323 4.23 -20.07 -11.05
CA ILE A 323 4.75 -21.43 -11.20
C ILE A 323 6.26 -21.35 -11.26
N SER A 324 6.86 -21.56 -10.09
CA SER A 324 8.31 -21.52 -9.93
C SER A 324 9.03 -22.39 -10.97
N PRO A 325 10.12 -21.87 -11.55
CA PRO A 325 11.01 -22.64 -12.41
C PRO A 325 11.46 -23.98 -11.80
N ALA A 326 11.72 -24.03 -10.50
CA ALA A 326 12.30 -25.17 -9.82
C ALA A 326 11.36 -26.40 -9.70
N LEU A 327 10.06 -26.22 -9.95
CA LEU A 327 9.11 -27.31 -9.88
C LEU A 327 9.19 -28.19 -11.14
N ASP A 328 9.20 -29.51 -10.96
CA ASP A 328 8.99 -30.51 -12.02
C ASP A 328 7.54 -31.02 -12.06
N HIS A 329 6.73 -30.69 -11.06
CA HIS A 329 5.33 -31.07 -10.95
C HIS A 329 4.45 -30.03 -10.24
N LEU A 330 3.14 -30.10 -10.47
CA LEU A 330 2.12 -29.34 -9.75
C LEU A 330 1.12 -30.26 -9.08
N ASP A 331 0.73 -29.92 -7.85
CA ASP A 331 -0.43 -30.49 -7.20
C ASP A 331 -1.65 -29.69 -7.61
N VAL A 332 -2.62 -30.35 -8.23
CA VAL A 332 -3.80 -29.70 -8.78
C VAL A 332 -5.10 -30.36 -8.31
N THR A 333 -6.15 -29.56 -8.13
CA THR A 333 -7.52 -30.03 -7.98
C THR A 333 -8.33 -29.54 -9.15
N ILE A 334 -8.81 -30.46 -9.97
CA ILE A 334 -9.61 -30.16 -11.15
C ILE A 334 -11.08 -30.28 -10.75
N GLN A 335 -11.81 -29.17 -10.85
CA GLN A 335 -13.21 -29.10 -10.43
C GLN A 335 -14.05 -30.11 -11.21
N GLY A 336 -14.86 -30.90 -10.50
CA GLY A 336 -15.66 -31.97 -11.08
C GLY A 336 -14.91 -33.26 -11.40
N ILE A 337 -13.57 -33.29 -11.31
CA ILE A 337 -12.75 -34.48 -11.63
C ILE A 337 -12.03 -35.02 -10.40
N GLY A 338 -11.38 -34.16 -9.62
CA GLY A 338 -10.66 -34.54 -8.39
C GLY A 338 -9.24 -34.00 -8.30
N LYS A 339 -8.51 -34.44 -7.27
CA LYS A 339 -7.11 -34.05 -7.02
C LYS A 339 -6.13 -34.95 -7.76
N THR A 340 -5.04 -34.40 -8.28
CA THR A 340 -3.93 -35.14 -8.89
C THR A 340 -2.64 -34.33 -8.86
N LYS A 341 -1.52 -35.03 -9.01
CA LYS A 341 -0.23 -34.43 -9.35
C LYS A 341 -0.06 -34.44 -10.88
N VAL A 342 0.46 -33.36 -11.45
CA VAL A 342 0.73 -33.22 -12.89
C VAL A 342 2.19 -32.90 -13.13
N SER A 343 2.82 -33.50 -14.13
CA SER A 343 4.19 -33.20 -14.50
C SER A 343 4.27 -31.93 -15.33
N ILE A 344 5.29 -31.10 -15.13
CA ILE A 344 5.52 -29.91 -15.95
C ILE A 344 6.34 -30.33 -17.16
N GLN A 345 5.75 -30.25 -18.35
CA GLN A 345 6.41 -30.60 -19.61
C GLN A 345 7.10 -29.39 -20.24
N LYS A 346 6.49 -28.20 -20.11
CA LYS A 346 7.06 -26.95 -20.60
C LYS A 346 6.51 -25.77 -19.81
N ARG A 347 7.37 -24.81 -19.47
CA ARG A 347 7.00 -23.56 -18.80
C ARG A 347 7.24 -22.36 -19.73
N ALA A 348 6.24 -21.51 -19.88
CA ALA A 348 6.30 -20.21 -20.54
C ALA A 348 6.01 -19.10 -19.50
N PRO A 349 6.19 -17.80 -19.84
CA PRO A 349 5.87 -16.72 -18.91
C PRO A 349 4.44 -16.78 -18.37
N ASP A 350 3.45 -17.04 -19.23
CA ASP A 350 2.01 -16.94 -18.92
C ASP A 350 1.28 -18.31 -18.90
N ILE A 351 1.96 -19.40 -19.29
CA ILE A 351 1.34 -20.71 -19.45
C ILE A 351 2.30 -21.86 -19.09
N THR A 352 1.76 -22.95 -18.55
CA THR A 352 2.48 -24.21 -18.31
C THR A 352 1.80 -25.36 -19.04
N ILE A 353 2.56 -26.10 -19.85
CA ILE A 353 2.12 -27.37 -20.45
C ILE A 353 2.34 -28.48 -19.43
N VAL A 354 1.29 -29.25 -19.15
CA VAL A 354 1.29 -30.27 -18.10
C VAL A 354 0.95 -31.66 -18.63
N GLY A 355 1.55 -32.68 -18.03
CA GLY A 355 1.26 -34.09 -18.27
C GLY A 355 0.47 -34.71 -17.12
N PHE A 356 -0.38 -35.67 -17.45
CA PHE A 356 -1.18 -36.43 -16.49
C PHE A 356 -0.75 -37.89 -16.48
N GLU A 357 -0.82 -38.54 -15.32
CA GLU A 357 -0.78 -40.00 -15.25
C GLU A 357 -1.96 -40.60 -16.04
N ALA A 358 -1.72 -41.76 -16.67
CA ALA A 358 -2.66 -42.37 -17.61
C ALA A 358 -4.08 -42.55 -17.03
N ALA A 359 -4.20 -42.96 -15.77
CA ALA A 359 -5.49 -43.17 -15.11
C ALA A 359 -6.28 -41.86 -14.91
N PHE A 360 -5.59 -40.74 -14.65
CA PHE A 360 -6.24 -39.44 -14.51
C PHE A 360 -6.52 -38.80 -15.88
N ALA A 361 -5.62 -38.99 -16.86
CA ALA A 361 -5.84 -38.58 -18.24
C ALA A 361 -7.12 -39.19 -18.83
N GLN A 362 -7.43 -40.45 -18.48
CA GLN A 362 -8.69 -41.10 -18.89
C GLN A 362 -9.91 -40.40 -18.28
N LYS A 363 -9.89 -40.04 -16.99
CA LYS A 363 -10.99 -39.28 -16.36
C LYS A 363 -11.26 -37.94 -17.06
N LEU A 364 -10.20 -37.26 -17.49
CA LEU A 364 -10.32 -36.02 -18.25
C LEU A 364 -10.88 -36.26 -19.66
N ALA A 365 -10.58 -37.41 -20.28
CA ALA A 365 -11.16 -37.80 -21.55
C ALA A 365 -12.65 -38.17 -21.42
N ASP A 366 -13.03 -38.89 -20.36
CA ASP A 366 -14.40 -39.32 -20.09
C ASP A 366 -15.36 -38.15 -19.79
N ALA A 367 -14.82 -37.06 -19.22
CA ALA A 367 -15.59 -35.84 -18.96
C ALA A 367 -15.95 -35.05 -20.23
N ASP A 368 -15.34 -35.36 -21.37
CA ASP A 368 -15.58 -34.74 -22.68
C ASP A 368 -15.51 -33.20 -22.67
N GLN A 369 -14.62 -32.65 -21.83
CA GLN A 369 -14.37 -31.23 -21.70
C GLN A 369 -12.98 -30.88 -22.21
N PHE A 370 -12.86 -29.71 -22.85
CA PHE A 370 -11.58 -29.20 -23.36
C PHE A 370 -10.98 -28.16 -22.44
N SER A 371 -11.71 -27.74 -21.41
CA SER A 371 -11.15 -26.96 -20.32
C SER A 371 -11.77 -27.34 -18.98
N PHE A 372 -11.01 -27.12 -17.92
CA PHE A 372 -11.45 -27.31 -16.55
C PHE A 372 -10.95 -26.19 -15.68
N THR A 373 -11.79 -25.79 -14.73
CA THR A 373 -11.35 -25.09 -13.53
C THR A 373 -10.34 -25.97 -12.77
N CYS A 374 -9.17 -25.42 -12.51
CA CYS A 374 -8.06 -26.08 -11.84
C CYS A 374 -7.54 -25.21 -10.68
N PHE A 375 -7.46 -25.79 -9.49
CA PHE A 375 -6.83 -25.17 -8.32
C PHE A 375 -5.43 -25.73 -8.17
N VAL A 376 -4.40 -24.89 -8.20
CA VAL A 376 -3.00 -25.30 -8.02
C VAL A 376 -2.61 -25.10 -6.55
N HIS A 377 -2.04 -26.13 -5.91
CA HIS A 377 -1.81 -26.19 -4.46
C HIS A 377 -0.35 -25.90 -4.06
N ASN A 378 0.62 -26.21 -4.92
CA ASN A 378 2.06 -25.94 -4.72
C ASN A 378 2.54 -24.79 -5.62
N PHE A 379 1.74 -23.72 -5.65
CA PHE A 379 1.97 -22.49 -6.41
C PHE A 379 2.93 -21.58 -5.64
N LEU A 380 3.95 -21.02 -6.31
CA LEU A 380 4.99 -20.12 -5.80
C LEU A 380 5.97 -20.80 -4.82
N SER A 381 7.22 -21.04 -5.25
CA SER A 381 8.21 -21.78 -4.45
C SER A 381 9.22 -20.92 -3.69
N GLU A 382 9.22 -19.60 -3.87
CA GLU A 382 10.05 -18.68 -3.07
C GLU A 382 9.11 -17.77 -2.27
N PRO A 383 8.78 -18.17 -1.04
CA PRO A 383 7.87 -17.41 -0.20
C PRO A 383 8.52 -16.12 0.28
N MET A 384 7.71 -15.05 0.31
CA MET A 384 8.03 -13.88 1.11
C MET A 384 8.12 -14.32 2.58
N THR A 385 9.26 -14.12 3.24
CA THR A 385 9.39 -14.49 4.66
C THR A 385 8.96 -13.34 5.57
N LEU A 386 8.12 -13.64 6.56
CA LEU A 386 7.58 -12.68 7.52
C LEU A 386 7.91 -13.13 8.95
N TYR A 387 8.51 -12.26 9.74
CA TYR A 387 8.65 -12.43 11.19
C TYR A 387 7.56 -11.63 11.91
N ILE A 388 6.90 -12.24 12.90
CA ILE A 388 5.86 -11.58 13.68
C ILE A 388 6.41 -11.28 15.07
N LEU A 389 6.57 -9.99 15.36
CA LEU A 389 6.95 -9.48 16.65
C LEU A 389 5.69 -9.05 17.43
N ASP A 390 5.14 -9.97 18.23
CA ASP A 390 4.02 -9.67 19.13
C ASP A 390 4.53 -9.11 20.46
N ASN A 391 4.45 -7.79 20.62
CA ASN A 391 4.80 -7.10 21.87
C ASN A 391 3.62 -7.00 22.87
N GLU A 392 2.41 -7.42 22.49
CA GLU A 392 1.20 -7.22 23.28
C GLU A 392 0.62 -8.50 23.90
N GLY A 393 1.00 -9.68 23.38
CA GLY A 393 0.38 -10.95 23.73
C GLY A 393 -1.06 -10.99 23.23
N VAL A 394 -1.25 -10.80 21.93
CA VAL A 394 -2.58 -10.63 21.32
C VAL A 394 -3.42 -11.91 21.44
N GLU A 395 -4.59 -11.77 22.04
CA GLU A 395 -5.60 -12.82 22.05
C GLU A 395 -6.08 -13.08 20.61
N GLY A 396 -5.92 -14.31 20.13
CA GLY A 396 -6.23 -14.68 18.74
C GLY A 396 -5.06 -14.54 17.74
N LEU A 397 -3.82 -14.32 18.20
CA LEU A 397 -2.63 -14.29 17.33
C LEU A 397 -2.56 -15.50 16.38
N GLN A 398 -2.82 -16.71 16.89
CA GLN A 398 -2.81 -17.92 16.06
C GLN A 398 -3.83 -17.85 14.92
N LYS A 399 -5.03 -17.30 15.18
CA LYS A 399 -6.05 -17.12 14.14
C LYS A 399 -5.61 -16.12 13.09
N LEU A 400 -4.94 -15.04 13.48
CA LEU A 400 -4.35 -14.08 12.53
C LEU A 400 -3.25 -14.74 11.70
N VAL A 401 -2.37 -15.53 12.31
CA VAL A 401 -1.33 -16.32 11.62
C VAL A 401 -1.96 -17.30 10.62
N ASP A 402 -3.01 -18.01 11.04
CA ASP A 402 -3.77 -18.92 10.18
C ASP A 402 -4.39 -18.16 8.99
N SER A 403 -4.98 -16.99 9.23
CA SER A 403 -5.51 -16.12 8.17
C SER A 403 -4.41 -15.64 7.21
N ILE A 404 -3.27 -15.19 7.73
CA ILE A 404 -2.12 -14.75 6.91
C ILE A 404 -1.64 -15.90 6.02
N THR A 405 -1.35 -17.06 6.61
CA THR A 405 -0.83 -18.23 5.89
C THR A 405 -1.82 -18.79 4.88
N GLN A 406 -3.12 -18.76 5.16
CA GLN A 406 -4.16 -19.25 4.24
C GLN A 406 -4.51 -18.28 3.12
N GLU A 407 -4.56 -16.97 3.41
CA GLU A 407 -5.09 -15.98 2.49
C GLU A 407 -4.03 -15.26 1.67
N VAL A 408 -2.87 -14.91 2.27
CA VAL A 408 -1.83 -14.15 1.56
C VAL A 408 -1.21 -15.00 0.46
N ARG A 409 -1.00 -16.30 0.74
CA ARG A 409 -0.31 -17.28 -0.12
C ARG A 409 1.13 -16.84 -0.42
N ASN A 410 2.06 -17.79 -0.61
CA ASN A 410 3.48 -17.48 -0.81
C ASN A 410 4.11 -16.61 0.31
N ILE A 411 3.67 -16.82 1.55
CA ILE A 411 4.25 -16.22 2.74
C ILE A 411 4.67 -17.33 3.70
N GLU A 412 5.89 -17.23 4.23
CA GLU A 412 6.40 -18.14 5.26
C GLU A 412 6.61 -17.35 6.56
N ILE A 413 6.01 -17.83 7.64
CA ILE A 413 6.27 -17.25 8.96
C ILE A 413 7.54 -17.88 9.52
N VAL A 414 8.59 -17.07 9.67
CA VAL A 414 9.89 -17.54 10.18
C VAL A 414 10.00 -17.33 11.68
N GLU A 415 10.77 -18.19 12.36
CA GLU A 415 10.99 -18.08 13.81
C GLU A 415 12.05 -17.04 14.19
N GLN A 416 12.95 -16.69 13.26
CA GLN A 416 14.05 -15.77 13.51
C GLN A 416 13.93 -14.54 12.60
N GLU A 417 14.04 -13.36 13.21
CA GLU A 417 13.98 -12.05 12.52
C GLU A 417 14.99 -11.95 11.37
N LEU A 418 16.21 -12.48 11.55
CA LEU A 418 17.29 -12.47 10.55
C LEU A 418 16.94 -13.19 9.23
N ASN A 419 15.97 -14.10 9.27
CA ASN A 419 15.55 -14.88 8.09
C ASN A 419 14.35 -14.26 7.38
N ALA A 420 13.83 -13.13 7.88
CA ALA A 420 12.64 -12.49 7.37
C ALA A 420 12.96 -11.42 6.33
N ASN A 421 12.20 -11.36 5.23
CA ASN A 421 12.21 -10.22 4.32
C ASN A 421 11.48 -9.02 4.94
N TYR A 422 10.43 -9.31 5.72
CA TYR A 422 9.60 -8.30 6.37
C TYR A 422 9.32 -8.66 7.84
N ILE A 423 9.08 -7.63 8.65
CA ILE A 423 8.68 -7.78 10.05
C ILE A 423 7.30 -7.15 10.22
N LEU A 424 6.36 -7.92 10.77
CA LEU A 424 5.10 -7.42 11.30
C LEU A 424 5.26 -7.24 12.82
N GLN A 425 5.30 -5.98 13.26
CA GLN A 425 5.21 -5.68 14.69
C GLN A 425 3.75 -5.44 15.07
N ILE A 426 3.33 -6.12 16.13
CA ILE A 426 2.04 -5.90 16.77
C ILE A 426 2.32 -5.26 18.12
N ILE A 427 1.98 -3.97 18.21
CA ILE A 427 2.30 -3.17 19.39
C ILE A 427 1.26 -2.06 19.55
N ASP A 428 0.80 -1.85 20.78
CA ASP A 428 -0.15 -0.79 21.16
C ASP A 428 -1.46 -0.73 20.34
N GLY A 429 -2.00 -1.88 19.92
CA GLY A 429 -3.21 -1.93 19.07
C GLY A 429 -2.97 -1.49 17.63
N GLU A 430 -1.74 -1.53 17.16
CA GLU A 430 -1.32 -1.14 15.81
C GLU A 430 -0.64 -2.34 15.11
N TYR A 431 -0.83 -2.47 13.80
CA TYR A 431 0.07 -3.24 12.94
C TYR A 431 1.07 -2.30 12.26
N ARG A 432 2.35 -2.63 12.36
CA ARG A 432 3.46 -1.89 11.74
C ARG A 432 4.31 -2.85 10.92
N LEU A 433 4.66 -2.45 9.71
CA LEU A 433 5.47 -3.24 8.78
C LEU A 433 6.85 -2.60 8.59
N PHE A 434 7.88 -3.43 8.57
CA PHE A 434 9.29 -3.06 8.39
C PHE A 434 9.98 -4.01 7.41
N TYR A 435 11.08 -3.58 6.78
CA TYR A 435 12.01 -4.52 6.13
C TYR A 435 12.80 -5.30 7.19
N GLY A 436 13.02 -6.60 6.97
CA GLY A 436 13.80 -7.45 7.88
C GLY A 436 15.29 -7.10 7.90
N ASN A 437 15.83 -6.50 6.84
CA ASN A 437 17.23 -6.06 6.78
C ASN A 437 17.49 -4.73 7.54
N ASP A 438 16.45 -4.03 8.01
CA ASP A 438 16.55 -2.81 8.83
C ASP A 438 16.20 -3.07 10.31
N GLN A 439 16.35 -4.31 10.77
CA GLN A 439 16.01 -4.80 12.11
C GLN A 439 16.46 -3.90 13.29
N TYR A 440 17.62 -3.25 13.18
CA TYR A 440 18.15 -2.41 14.25
C TYR A 440 17.54 -1.02 14.32
N GLN A 441 17.00 -0.50 13.22
CA GLN A 441 16.41 0.85 13.17
C GLN A 441 14.87 0.80 13.13
N LEU A 442 14.29 -0.29 12.60
CA LEU A 442 12.84 -0.48 12.37
C LEU A 442 12.20 0.78 11.77
N ARG A 443 12.68 1.22 10.61
CA ARG A 443 12.02 2.29 9.85
C ARG A 443 10.76 1.75 9.17
N PRO A 444 9.59 2.39 9.36
CA PRO A 444 8.34 1.90 8.82
C PRO A 444 8.36 1.96 7.29
N ILE A 445 7.71 0.98 6.65
CA ILE A 445 7.55 0.92 5.18
C ILE A 445 6.12 1.20 4.73
N THR A 446 5.15 1.21 5.65
CA THR A 446 3.75 1.56 5.37
C THR A 446 3.22 2.53 6.42
N GLN A 447 2.08 3.14 6.15
CA GLN A 447 1.27 3.75 7.20
C GLN A 447 0.88 2.72 8.27
N VAL A 448 0.74 3.18 9.52
CA VAL A 448 0.28 2.36 10.65
C VAL A 448 -1.17 1.93 10.44
N ILE A 449 -1.47 0.65 10.68
CA ILE A 449 -2.85 0.14 10.65
C ILE A 449 -3.39 0.09 12.08
N GLU A 450 -4.36 0.95 12.40
CA GLU A 450 -5.01 0.94 13.70
C GLU A 450 -6.02 -0.22 13.82
N ARG A 451 -5.87 -1.06 14.85
CA ARG A 451 -6.78 -2.18 15.16
C ARG A 451 -8.04 -1.75 15.90
N TYR A 452 -8.11 -0.51 16.37
CA TYR A 452 -9.25 0.07 17.06
C TYR A 452 -9.57 1.44 16.46
N GLN A 453 -10.86 1.72 16.23
CA GLN A 453 -11.31 3.00 15.69
C GLN A 453 -12.17 3.75 16.71
N TYR A 454 -12.07 5.08 16.67
CA TYR A 454 -12.92 5.98 17.45
C TYR A 454 -14.15 6.35 16.63
N ILE A 455 -15.35 6.13 17.18
CA ILE A 455 -16.60 6.58 16.57
C ILE A 455 -17.09 7.78 17.38
N GLU A 456 -16.96 8.97 16.81
CA GLU A 456 -17.55 10.18 17.36
C GLU A 456 -19.09 10.05 17.37
N ALA A 457 -19.68 10.34 18.52
CA ALA A 457 -21.11 10.54 18.65
C ALA A 457 -21.54 11.68 17.71
N GLY A 458 -22.33 11.35 16.68
CA GLY A 458 -22.86 12.36 15.77
C GLY A 458 -23.61 13.45 16.55
N ASN A 459 -23.36 14.72 16.20
CA ASN A 459 -23.99 15.88 16.84
C ASN A 459 -25.51 15.67 16.98
N GLY A 460 -25.98 15.42 18.21
CA GLY A 460 -27.40 15.26 18.55
C GLY A 460 -27.90 13.83 18.84
N SER A 461 -27.03 12.82 18.85
CA SER A 461 -27.38 11.46 19.32
C SER A 461 -27.02 11.28 20.82
N PRO A 462 -27.80 10.55 21.64
CA PRO A 462 -27.49 10.30 23.07
C PRO A 462 -26.42 9.23 23.29
N THR A 463 -25.82 8.70 22.23
CA THR A 463 -24.83 7.62 22.29
C THR A 463 -23.45 8.18 22.59
N GLU A 464 -22.80 7.67 23.63
CA GLU A 464 -21.42 8.02 24.01
C GLU A 464 -20.42 7.72 22.89
N ASP A 465 -19.29 8.41 22.89
CA ASP A 465 -18.16 8.07 22.01
C ASP A 465 -17.70 6.64 22.33
N VAL A 466 -17.70 5.75 21.33
CA VAL A 466 -17.36 4.33 21.53
C VAL A 466 -16.10 3.99 20.74
N ILE A 467 -15.14 3.39 21.44
CA ILE A 467 -14.00 2.73 20.81
C ILE A 467 -14.43 1.31 20.44
N VAL A 468 -14.36 0.99 19.16
CA VAL A 468 -14.68 -0.34 18.66
C VAL A 468 -13.49 -0.94 17.93
N GLU A 469 -13.39 -2.26 17.97
CA GLU A 469 -12.44 -3.00 17.13
C GLU A 469 -12.65 -2.60 15.66
N ASN A 470 -11.56 -2.23 15.00
CA ASN A 470 -11.57 -1.96 13.57
C ASN A 470 -11.64 -3.31 12.85
N LYS A 471 -12.87 -3.73 12.54
CA LYS A 471 -13.15 -4.99 11.82
C LYS A 471 -12.47 -5.09 10.45
N ARG A 472 -11.92 -3.99 9.93
CA ARG A 472 -11.18 -3.96 8.66
C ARG A 472 -9.66 -4.03 8.85
N ALA A 473 -9.11 -3.87 10.06
CA ALA A 473 -7.65 -3.82 10.26
C ALA A 473 -6.94 -5.07 9.75
N ASP A 474 -7.43 -6.25 10.12
CA ASP A 474 -6.89 -7.53 9.63
C ASP A 474 -7.04 -7.66 8.11
N GLN A 475 -8.16 -7.22 7.54
CA GLN A 475 -8.39 -7.24 6.09
C GLN A 475 -7.42 -6.31 5.34
N THR A 476 -7.16 -5.13 5.89
CA THR A 476 -6.18 -4.17 5.36
C THR A 476 -4.77 -4.77 5.42
N LEU A 477 -4.37 -5.34 6.57
CA LEU A 477 -3.08 -6.01 6.73
C LEU A 477 -2.92 -7.16 5.72
N LEU A 478 -3.92 -8.03 5.60
CA LEU A 478 -3.92 -9.13 4.61
C LEU A 478 -3.82 -8.60 3.18
N GLY A 479 -4.49 -7.48 2.87
CA GLY A 479 -4.39 -6.81 1.58
C GLY A 479 -2.96 -6.34 1.28
N TYR A 480 -2.31 -5.67 2.24
CA TYR A 480 -0.92 -5.23 2.09
C TYR A 480 0.02 -6.40 1.91
N LEU A 481 -0.08 -7.44 2.75
CA LEU A 481 0.77 -8.62 2.66
C LEU A 481 0.59 -9.38 1.32
N LYS A 482 -0.65 -9.48 0.79
CA LYS A 482 -0.93 -10.06 -0.55
C LYS A 482 -0.19 -9.31 -1.64
N GLN A 483 -0.28 -7.98 -1.61
CA GLN A 483 0.36 -7.13 -2.59
C GLN A 483 1.89 -7.19 -2.49
N MET A 484 2.44 -7.12 -1.27
CA MET A 484 3.88 -7.25 -1.03
C MET A 484 4.40 -8.60 -1.53
N ALA A 485 3.70 -9.71 -1.25
CA ALA A 485 4.09 -11.03 -1.74
C ALA A 485 4.11 -11.12 -3.28
N GLN A 486 3.12 -10.51 -3.95
CA GLN A 486 3.09 -10.43 -5.42
C GLN A 486 4.24 -9.57 -5.97
N TRP A 487 4.48 -8.42 -5.36
CA TRP A 487 5.56 -7.52 -5.74
C TRP A 487 6.94 -8.18 -5.58
N THR A 488 7.18 -8.84 -4.45
CA THR A 488 8.41 -9.61 -4.20
C THR A 488 8.59 -10.72 -5.23
N TYR A 489 7.50 -11.41 -5.59
CA TYR A 489 7.55 -12.45 -6.61
C TYR A 489 7.98 -11.91 -7.99
N ILE A 490 7.41 -10.79 -8.44
CA ILE A 490 7.79 -10.17 -9.72
C ILE A 490 9.27 -9.75 -9.70
N LYS A 491 9.73 -9.16 -8.59
CA LYS A 491 11.13 -8.75 -8.41
C LYS A 491 12.09 -9.93 -8.59
N GLU A 492 11.83 -11.04 -7.88
CA GLU A 492 12.68 -12.22 -7.83
C GLU A 492 12.44 -13.21 -8.99
N LEU A 493 11.50 -12.92 -9.90
CA LEU A 493 11.16 -13.82 -11.00
C LEU A 493 12.37 -14.10 -11.91
N GLU A 494 12.96 -15.28 -11.83
CA GLU A 494 14.03 -15.71 -12.73
C GLU A 494 13.63 -16.94 -13.52
N ASN A 495 14.27 -17.21 -14.65
CA ASN A 495 14.12 -18.47 -15.38
C ASN A 495 15.36 -19.35 -15.20
N GLN A 496 15.33 -20.26 -14.20
CA GLN A 496 16.49 -21.05 -13.77
C GLN A 496 16.83 -22.26 -14.67
N HIS A 497 15.96 -22.66 -15.61
CA HIS A 497 16.22 -23.78 -16.52
C HIS A 497 16.53 -23.29 -17.94
N LEU A 498 17.83 -23.21 -18.26
CA LEU A 498 18.37 -22.71 -19.53
C LEU A 498 18.87 -23.81 -20.49
N ASP A 499 18.64 -25.09 -20.20
CA ASP A 499 19.11 -26.17 -21.06
C ASP A 499 18.40 -26.13 -22.44
N ASP A 500 19.19 -26.06 -23.52
CA ASP A 500 18.75 -25.83 -24.91
C ASP A 500 18.00 -24.50 -25.17
N HIS A 501 18.26 -23.49 -24.35
CA HIS A 501 17.55 -22.21 -24.39
C HIS A 501 18.20 -21.17 -25.34
N PRO A 502 17.43 -20.41 -26.15
CA PRO A 502 17.97 -19.44 -27.12
C PRO A 502 18.88 -18.36 -26.50
N PHE A 503 18.73 -18.06 -25.21
CA PHE A 503 19.45 -17.02 -24.49
C PHE A 503 20.55 -17.55 -23.54
N GLN A 504 20.89 -18.84 -23.59
CA GLN A 504 21.82 -19.48 -22.64
C GLN A 504 23.24 -18.88 -22.66
N GLN A 505 23.68 -18.32 -23.80
CA GLN A 505 25.04 -17.82 -23.97
C GLN A 505 25.18 -16.30 -23.75
N GLN A 506 24.11 -15.52 -23.90
CA GLN A 506 24.16 -14.06 -23.83
C GLN A 506 22.77 -13.47 -23.56
N TRP A 507 22.72 -12.46 -22.68
CA TRP A 507 21.53 -11.62 -22.49
C TRP A 507 21.18 -10.85 -23.79
N PRO A 508 19.93 -10.92 -24.29
CA PRO A 508 19.57 -10.45 -25.63
C PRO A 508 19.46 -8.93 -25.78
N LEU A 509 19.40 -8.16 -24.68
CA LEU A 509 19.18 -6.72 -24.72
C LEU A 509 20.39 -5.95 -24.21
N LYS A 510 20.66 -4.78 -24.78
CA LYS A 510 21.57 -3.79 -24.21
C LYS A 510 20.76 -2.57 -23.76
N ILE A 511 20.97 -2.17 -22.51
CA ILE A 511 20.25 -1.07 -21.87
C ILE A 511 21.11 0.19 -21.98
N HIS A 512 20.58 1.24 -22.60
CA HIS A 512 21.17 2.57 -22.60
C HIS A 512 20.40 3.43 -21.61
N PHE A 513 20.99 3.63 -20.43
CA PHE A 513 20.39 4.42 -19.36
C PHE A 513 20.94 5.85 -19.40
N TYR A 514 20.04 6.83 -19.29
CA TYR A 514 20.38 8.24 -19.28
C TYR A 514 19.77 8.90 -18.05
N LYS A 515 20.59 9.45 -17.15
CA LYS A 515 20.10 10.23 -16.00
C LYS A 515 20.03 11.72 -16.35
N ALA A 516 19.06 12.43 -15.80
CA ALA A 516 18.95 13.89 -15.93
C ALA A 516 19.98 14.60 -15.03
N GLU A 517 20.44 15.76 -15.49
CA GLU A 517 21.24 16.74 -14.74
C GLU A 517 20.38 18.01 -14.44
N GLU A 518 20.87 18.89 -13.56
CA GLU A 518 20.18 20.14 -13.15
C GLU A 518 19.74 21.06 -14.32
N ASP A 519 20.37 20.94 -15.49
CA ASP A 519 20.07 21.75 -16.70
C ASP A 519 19.17 21.03 -17.73
N ASP A 520 18.41 20.01 -17.34
CA ASP A 520 17.58 19.20 -18.26
C ASP A 520 18.41 18.43 -19.33
N ARG A 521 19.72 18.30 -19.08
CA ARG A 521 20.66 17.51 -19.91
C ARG A 521 20.68 16.07 -19.44
N TYR A 522 20.87 15.15 -20.38
CA TYR A 522 20.90 13.71 -20.08
C TYR A 522 22.32 13.15 -20.22
N GLN A 523 22.83 12.58 -19.13
CA GLN A 523 24.11 11.87 -19.12
C GLN A 523 23.88 10.36 -19.22
N ARG A 524 24.53 9.72 -20.20
CA ARG A 524 24.52 8.26 -20.29
C ARG A 524 25.37 7.65 -19.18
N ILE A 525 24.80 6.68 -18.47
CA ILE A 525 25.48 5.87 -17.47
C ILE A 525 25.34 4.39 -17.81
N GLU A 526 26.27 3.58 -17.33
CA GLU A 526 26.24 2.12 -17.44
C GLU A 526 25.93 1.54 -16.05
N ALA A 527 25.30 0.38 -16.00
CA ALA A 527 24.99 -0.26 -14.73
C ALA A 527 26.26 -0.86 -14.10
N GLU A 528 26.48 -0.61 -12.81
CA GLU A 528 27.49 -1.30 -12.01
C GLU A 528 26.81 -2.43 -11.24
N ASN A 529 27.17 -3.69 -11.52
CA ASN A 529 26.51 -4.86 -10.92
C ASN A 529 24.97 -4.83 -11.01
N ASN A 530 24.45 -4.43 -12.18
CA ASN A 530 23.02 -4.21 -12.44
C ASN A 530 22.37 -3.06 -11.64
N VAL A 531 23.14 -2.16 -11.05
CA VAL A 531 22.64 -0.97 -10.35
C VAL A 531 22.85 0.29 -11.19
N PHE A 532 21.80 1.08 -11.37
CA PHE A 532 21.86 2.45 -11.88
C PHE A 532 21.64 3.42 -10.72
N THR A 533 22.56 4.37 -10.55
CA THR A 533 22.45 5.42 -9.53
C THR A 533 21.80 6.67 -10.12
N VAL A 534 20.68 7.11 -9.53
CA VAL A 534 19.95 8.31 -9.92
C VAL A 534 19.95 9.29 -8.76
N ASP A 535 20.69 10.38 -8.90
CA ASP A 535 20.79 11.43 -7.88
C ASP A 535 19.54 12.32 -7.88
N PHE A 536 19.15 12.81 -6.71
CA PHE A 536 18.09 13.82 -6.59
C PHE A 536 18.65 15.23 -6.81
N PHE A 537 17.93 16.05 -7.56
CA PHE A 537 18.20 17.48 -7.71
C PHE A 537 16.98 18.32 -7.31
N LYS A 538 17.20 19.58 -6.93
CA LYS A 538 16.13 20.50 -6.51
C LYS A 538 15.56 21.26 -7.71
N GLU A 539 14.27 21.11 -7.98
CA GLU A 539 13.54 22.02 -8.86
C GLU A 539 13.19 23.36 -8.17
N GLU A 540 12.81 24.38 -8.97
CA GLU A 540 12.42 25.73 -8.52
C GLU A 540 11.37 25.72 -7.37
N ASP A 541 10.55 24.68 -7.30
CA ASP A 541 9.51 24.47 -6.28
C ASP A 541 9.96 23.70 -5.02
N GLN A 542 11.27 23.61 -4.73
CA GLN A 542 11.85 22.90 -3.57
C GLN A 542 11.62 21.37 -3.54
N LYS A 543 11.16 20.78 -4.65
CA LYS A 543 11.01 19.32 -4.76
C LYS A 543 12.32 18.68 -5.22
N ASN A 544 12.73 17.64 -4.50
CA ASN A 544 13.82 16.77 -4.92
C ASN A 544 13.26 15.78 -5.95
N VAL A 545 13.73 15.86 -7.19
CA VAL A 545 13.30 14.99 -8.29
C VAL A 545 14.52 14.29 -8.86
N GLY A 546 14.38 13.00 -9.18
CA GLY A 546 15.30 12.28 -10.06
C GLY A 546 14.57 11.97 -11.36
N ALA A 547 15.26 12.07 -12.51
CA ALA A 547 14.66 11.81 -13.83
C ALA A 547 15.61 10.96 -14.69
N PHE A 548 15.06 10.05 -15.48
CA PHE A 548 15.84 9.19 -16.37
C PHE A 548 15.11 8.84 -17.68
N ARG A 549 15.90 8.47 -18.70
CA ARG A 549 15.47 7.98 -20.00
C ARG A 549 16.11 6.62 -20.26
N LEU A 550 15.35 5.74 -20.93
CA LEU A 550 15.79 4.40 -21.32
C LEU A 550 15.70 4.21 -22.84
N GLU A 551 16.79 3.73 -23.43
CA GLU A 551 16.76 3.12 -24.76
C GLU A 551 17.22 1.67 -24.70
N ILE A 552 16.56 0.82 -25.46
CA ILE A 552 16.76 -0.62 -25.48
C ILE A 552 17.22 -1.03 -26.87
N GLU A 553 18.36 -1.71 -26.96
CA GLU A 553 18.93 -2.26 -28.19
C GLU A 553 18.83 -3.79 -28.17
N ASN A 554 18.31 -4.40 -29.25
CA ASN A 554 18.36 -5.86 -29.41
C ASN A 554 19.73 -6.26 -29.97
N VAL A 555 20.57 -6.89 -29.13
CA VAL A 555 21.90 -7.40 -29.52
C VAL A 555 21.86 -8.89 -29.88
N TYR A 556 20.69 -9.51 -29.86
CA TYR A 556 20.47 -10.89 -30.26
C TYR A 556 20.34 -11.04 -31.78
N GLN A 557 20.69 -12.22 -32.30
CA GLN A 557 20.69 -12.49 -33.74
C GLN A 557 19.27 -12.65 -34.35
N HIS A 558 18.25 -12.72 -33.51
CA HIS A 558 16.85 -12.87 -33.92
C HIS A 558 15.95 -11.80 -33.29
N PRO A 559 14.77 -11.53 -33.88
CA PRO A 559 13.79 -10.63 -33.27
C PRO A 559 13.38 -11.14 -31.89
N VAL A 560 13.25 -10.22 -30.94
CA VAL A 560 12.80 -10.52 -29.57
C VAL A 560 11.64 -9.63 -29.18
N TYR A 561 10.76 -10.18 -28.37
CA TYR A 561 9.72 -9.45 -27.66
C TYR A 561 10.21 -9.17 -26.26
N PHE A 562 9.99 -7.97 -25.74
CA PHE A 562 10.23 -7.69 -24.33
C PHE A 562 9.16 -6.79 -23.71
N THR A 563 9.03 -6.91 -22.40
CA THR A 563 8.33 -5.95 -21.55
C THR A 563 9.24 -5.57 -20.39
N MET A 564 8.91 -4.47 -19.72
CA MET A 564 9.57 -4.02 -18.51
C MET A 564 8.49 -3.69 -17.47
N ALA A 565 8.65 -4.19 -16.25
CA ALA A 565 7.88 -3.75 -15.09
C ALA A 565 8.76 -2.85 -14.22
N VAL A 566 8.25 -1.69 -13.85
CA VAL A 566 8.84 -0.78 -12.86
C VAL A 566 8.19 -1.07 -11.52
N LEU A 567 9.00 -1.52 -10.57
CA LEU A 567 8.58 -1.89 -9.22
C LEU A 567 9.02 -0.79 -8.26
N ASP A 568 8.05 -0.08 -7.68
CA ASP A 568 8.32 1.10 -6.85
C ASP A 568 8.23 0.79 -5.34
N THR A 569 8.62 1.76 -4.51
CA THR A 569 8.73 1.64 -3.05
C THR A 569 7.39 1.61 -2.31
N ASP A 570 6.30 1.94 -2.98
CA ASP A 570 4.92 1.83 -2.50
C ASP A 570 4.29 0.45 -2.84
N PHE A 571 5.11 -0.50 -3.29
CA PHE A 571 4.71 -1.84 -3.74
C PHE A 571 3.81 -1.84 -4.97
N THR A 572 3.84 -0.80 -5.79
CA THR A 572 3.29 -0.85 -7.15
C THR A 572 4.25 -1.52 -8.13
N ALA A 573 3.68 -2.06 -9.20
CA ALA A 573 4.41 -2.60 -10.32
C ALA A 573 3.70 -2.12 -11.59
N GLN A 574 4.39 -1.44 -12.50
CA GLN A 574 3.76 -0.85 -13.69
C GLN A 574 4.53 -1.23 -14.95
N THR A 575 3.80 -1.68 -15.98
CA THR A 575 4.37 -1.95 -17.32
C THR A 575 4.09 -0.82 -18.31
N LYS A 576 3.33 0.20 -17.90
CA LYS A 576 2.95 1.37 -18.71
C LYS A 576 3.61 2.61 -18.10
N LEU A 577 4.52 3.23 -18.84
CA LEU A 577 5.32 4.35 -18.32
C LEU A 577 5.08 5.64 -19.12
N ASP A 578 4.68 5.50 -20.38
CA ASP A 578 4.13 6.56 -21.22
C ASP A 578 2.71 6.13 -21.66
N ASN A 579 1.84 7.06 -22.06
CA ASN A 579 0.47 6.79 -22.59
C ASN A 579 0.44 5.93 -23.88
N ASP A 580 1.53 5.26 -24.23
CA ASP A 580 1.63 4.32 -25.34
C ASP A 580 0.79 3.05 -25.07
N ALA A 581 0.00 2.67 -26.07
CA ALA A 581 -0.95 1.55 -26.00
C ALA A 581 -0.30 0.15 -25.97
N GLU A 582 1.03 0.04 -26.07
CA GLU A 582 1.75 -1.22 -26.24
C GLU A 582 2.69 -1.50 -25.06
N ASN A 583 2.39 -2.55 -24.29
CA ASN A 583 3.17 -2.97 -23.11
C ASN A 583 4.23 -4.05 -23.46
N VAL A 584 4.25 -4.54 -24.70
CA VAL A 584 5.21 -5.55 -25.18
C VAL A 584 5.78 -5.06 -26.50
N TYR A 585 7.10 -4.91 -26.56
CA TYR A 585 7.81 -4.35 -27.69
C TYR A 585 8.49 -5.46 -28.49
N LEU A 586 8.29 -5.48 -29.81
CA LEU A 586 9.08 -6.28 -30.73
C LEU A 586 10.26 -5.44 -31.24
N ILE A 587 11.49 -5.92 -31.00
CA ILE A 587 12.71 -5.27 -31.51
C ILE A 587 13.44 -6.19 -32.49
N GLN A 588 13.76 -5.71 -33.68
CA GLN A 588 14.57 -6.44 -34.67
C GLN A 588 16.06 -6.47 -34.28
N PRO A 589 16.86 -7.44 -34.77
CA PRO A 589 18.30 -7.45 -34.51
C PRO A 589 18.99 -6.12 -34.87
N GLY A 590 19.72 -5.54 -33.92
CA GLY A 590 20.44 -4.26 -34.06
C GLY A 590 19.57 -3.00 -33.98
N GLU A 591 18.25 -3.15 -33.80
CA GLU A 591 17.34 -2.02 -33.66
C GLU A 591 17.37 -1.45 -32.23
N LYS A 592 17.11 -0.14 -32.11
CA LYS A 592 16.99 0.59 -30.84
C LYS A 592 15.61 1.22 -30.71
N ILE A 593 15.04 1.15 -29.52
CA ILE A 593 13.79 1.85 -29.19
C ILE A 593 13.93 2.65 -27.89
N THR A 594 13.32 3.82 -27.82
CA THR A 594 13.20 4.60 -26.58
C THR A 594 11.91 4.19 -25.86
N VAL A 595 12.04 3.75 -24.61
CA VAL A 595 10.92 3.16 -23.83
C VAL A 595 10.35 4.14 -22.81
N ILE A 596 11.18 5.04 -22.28
CA ILE A 596 10.77 6.10 -21.35
C ILE A 596 11.28 7.43 -21.91
N LYS A 597 10.35 8.32 -22.28
CA LYS A 597 10.68 9.61 -22.93
C LYS A 597 10.79 10.78 -21.95
N ASN A 598 9.95 10.83 -20.92
CA ASN A 598 9.85 11.95 -19.98
C ASN A 598 9.93 11.48 -18.52
N ALA A 599 10.68 12.23 -17.70
CA ALA A 599 10.96 12.02 -16.28
C ALA A 599 9.84 11.32 -15.48
N GLU A 600 10.06 10.06 -15.10
CA GLU A 600 9.46 9.53 -13.89
C GLU A 600 10.08 10.27 -12.70
N VAL A 601 9.23 10.82 -11.84
CA VAL A 601 9.61 11.63 -10.68
C VAL A 601 9.63 10.73 -9.46
N ILE A 602 10.81 10.52 -8.87
CA ILE A 602 10.94 9.87 -7.56
C ILE A 602 10.78 10.96 -6.49
N GLU A 603 9.70 10.96 -5.69
CA GLU A 603 9.48 11.95 -4.62
C GLU A 603 9.97 11.44 -3.25
N MET A 604 10.48 12.34 -2.40
CA MET A 604 11.29 12.01 -1.20
C MET A 604 10.67 12.10 0.22
N PRO A 605 9.38 12.43 0.46
CA PRO A 605 9.03 13.04 1.74
C PRO A 605 9.24 12.14 2.97
N TYR A 606 8.99 10.82 2.89
CA TYR A 606 9.18 9.93 4.05
C TYR A 606 10.63 9.47 4.22
N ILE A 607 11.43 9.41 3.15
CA ILE A 607 12.83 8.94 3.21
C ILE A 607 13.67 9.87 4.11
N ALA A 608 13.43 11.18 4.03
CA ALA A 608 14.08 12.17 4.88
C ALA A 608 13.60 12.08 6.35
N ASP A 609 12.28 12.01 6.58
CA ASP A 609 11.70 11.97 7.94
C ASP A 609 12.09 10.73 8.75
N TYR A 610 12.27 9.61 8.06
CA TYR A 610 12.67 8.34 8.65
C TYR A 610 14.16 8.04 8.44
N ASN A 611 14.96 9.03 8.02
CA ASN A 611 16.41 8.92 7.85
C ASN A 611 16.85 7.67 7.06
N TRP A 612 16.14 7.33 5.98
CA TRP A 612 16.51 6.25 5.08
C TRP A 612 17.78 6.64 4.30
N PRO A 613 18.77 5.73 4.13
CA PRO A 613 19.99 6.03 3.37
C PRO A 613 19.75 6.27 1.89
N ALA A 614 18.74 5.62 1.32
CA ALA A 614 18.37 5.70 -0.08
C ALA A 614 16.95 5.18 -0.26
N THR A 615 16.41 5.41 -1.45
CA THR A 615 15.29 4.65 -1.99
C THR A 615 15.75 3.70 -3.08
N THR A 616 15.02 2.62 -3.27
CA THR A 616 15.37 1.57 -4.23
C THR A 616 14.12 1.06 -4.93
N SER A 617 14.07 1.30 -6.23
CA SER A 617 13.05 0.77 -7.15
C SER A 617 13.72 -0.21 -8.11
N TYR A 618 12.96 -1.04 -8.82
CA TYR A 618 13.50 -2.10 -9.66
C TYR A 618 12.92 -2.07 -11.07
N LEU A 619 13.76 -2.28 -12.07
CA LEU A 619 13.37 -2.48 -13.47
C LEU A 619 13.46 -3.97 -13.80
N LYS A 620 12.31 -4.63 -13.93
CA LYS A 620 12.23 -6.05 -14.30
C LYS A 620 11.99 -6.21 -15.78
N PHE A 621 13.03 -6.58 -16.53
CA PHE A 621 12.92 -6.93 -17.94
C PHE A 621 12.54 -8.40 -18.10
N ILE A 622 11.55 -8.67 -18.95
CA ILE A 622 11.17 -10.01 -19.38
C ILE A 622 11.27 -10.05 -20.90
N VAL A 623 12.09 -10.96 -21.43
CA VAL A 623 12.38 -11.08 -22.86
C VAL A 623 11.97 -12.46 -23.34
N SER A 624 11.34 -12.54 -24.51
CA SER A 624 10.93 -13.80 -25.12
C SER A 624 11.17 -13.80 -26.63
N THR A 625 11.45 -14.98 -27.20
CA THR A 625 11.40 -15.19 -28.66
C THR A 625 9.96 -15.40 -29.17
N ASP A 626 8.97 -15.40 -28.28
CA ASP A 626 7.54 -15.54 -28.58
C ASP A 626 6.80 -14.26 -28.17
N ASP A 627 5.72 -13.90 -28.88
CA ASP A 627 4.93 -12.67 -28.67
C ASP A 627 4.02 -12.73 -27.42
N ASN A 628 4.32 -13.63 -26.49
CA ASN A 628 3.43 -14.05 -25.41
C ASN A 628 3.99 -13.72 -24.04
N ILE A 629 3.98 -12.42 -23.76
CA ILE A 629 4.20 -11.89 -22.43
C ILE A 629 2.88 -11.25 -22.00
N ASP A 630 2.21 -11.86 -21.03
CA ASP A 630 0.98 -11.28 -20.47
C ASP A 630 1.33 -10.28 -19.36
N VAL A 631 1.38 -9.02 -19.77
CA VAL A 631 1.75 -7.86 -18.96
C VAL A 631 0.74 -7.52 -17.87
N GLY A 632 -0.54 -7.93 -18.00
CA GLY A 632 -1.54 -7.59 -16.98
C GLY A 632 -1.24 -8.23 -15.62
N LEU A 633 -0.54 -9.37 -15.63
CA LEU A 633 -0.09 -10.06 -14.42
C LEU A 633 1.07 -9.37 -13.70
N LEU A 634 1.76 -8.46 -14.40
CA LEU A 634 2.86 -7.66 -13.87
C LEU A 634 2.39 -6.34 -13.27
N ASN A 635 1.13 -5.94 -13.50
CA ASN A 635 0.62 -4.67 -13.03
C ASN A 635 0.01 -4.81 -11.62
N ILE A 636 0.45 -3.95 -10.71
CA ILE A 636 -0.08 -3.72 -9.38
C ILE A 636 -0.38 -2.22 -9.29
N ASP A 637 -1.61 -1.84 -9.59
CA ASP A 637 -1.99 -0.44 -9.83
C ASP A 637 -2.29 0.35 -8.54
N LYS A 638 -2.59 -0.34 -7.43
CA LYS A 638 -2.99 0.31 -6.17
C LYS A 638 -1.78 0.48 -5.27
N GLU A 639 -1.45 1.72 -4.91
CA GLU A 639 -0.36 2.04 -3.98
C GLU A 639 -0.69 1.58 -2.54
N ILE A 640 0.31 1.04 -1.84
CA ILE A 640 0.24 0.90 -0.37
C ILE A 640 0.57 2.27 0.24
N PRO A 641 -0.29 2.82 1.12
CA PRO A 641 -0.02 4.09 1.79
C PRO A 641 1.36 4.12 2.46
N THR A 642 2.16 5.12 2.08
CA THR A 642 3.50 5.34 2.63
C THR A 642 3.45 5.79 4.09
N PRO A 643 4.57 5.69 4.84
CA PRO A 643 4.63 6.17 6.22
C PRO A 643 4.25 7.66 6.35
N GLU A 644 3.60 8.02 7.45
CA GLU A 644 3.19 9.40 7.74
C GLU A 644 4.40 10.34 7.84
N THR A 645 4.30 11.54 7.28
CA THR A 645 5.39 12.54 7.28
C THR A 645 4.93 13.83 7.94
N VAL A 646 5.86 14.64 8.43
CA VAL A 646 5.53 15.86 9.19
C VAL A 646 4.86 16.94 8.32
N GLU A 647 4.91 16.79 7.00
CA GLU A 647 4.37 17.75 6.02
C GLU A 647 2.98 17.36 5.48
N THR A 648 2.42 16.23 5.91
CA THR A 648 1.14 15.70 5.38
C THR A 648 -0.10 16.39 5.95
N ASN A 649 -0.33 17.63 5.53
CA ASN A 649 -1.68 18.24 5.46
C ASN A 649 -2.11 18.54 4.01
N ARG A 650 -1.36 18.03 3.01
CA ARG A 650 -1.78 18.03 1.61
C ARG A 650 -1.87 16.57 1.15
N THR A 651 -3.08 16.16 0.80
CA THR A 651 -3.43 14.90 0.16
C THR A 651 -2.42 14.55 -0.94
N TYR A 652 -1.69 13.45 -0.75
CA TYR A 652 -0.77 12.83 -1.72
C TYR A 652 -1.49 12.41 -3.02
N ASN A 653 -2.83 12.34 -2.99
CA ASN A 653 -3.68 11.83 -4.07
C ASN A 653 -3.88 12.75 -5.30
N SER A 654 -3.36 13.98 -5.32
CA SER A 654 -3.73 14.93 -6.40
C SER A 654 -2.73 15.06 -7.56
N PHE A 655 -1.60 14.36 -7.57
CA PHE A 655 -0.51 14.73 -8.50
C PHE A 655 -0.20 13.74 -9.62
N ARG A 656 -0.83 12.56 -9.67
CA ARG A 656 -0.78 11.69 -10.86
C ARG A 656 -1.88 11.99 -11.90
N GLU A 657 -2.97 12.68 -11.52
CA GLU A 657 -4.07 13.03 -12.44
C GLU A 657 -3.77 14.25 -13.35
N GLU A 658 -2.69 15.01 -13.11
CA GLU A 658 -2.39 16.26 -13.82
C GLU A 658 -1.15 16.21 -14.75
N LYS A 659 -0.79 15.04 -15.31
CA LYS A 659 0.16 14.97 -16.45
C LYS A 659 -0.59 15.14 -17.79
N VAL A 660 -1.09 16.35 -18.05
CA VAL A 660 -1.48 16.79 -19.40
C VAL A 660 -0.37 17.67 -19.97
N ILE A 661 0.56 17.10 -20.74
CA ILE A 661 1.49 17.90 -21.57
C ILE A 661 1.56 17.37 -23.01
N ARG A 662 1.49 18.37 -23.89
CA ARG A 662 1.35 18.42 -25.35
C ARG A 662 2.10 17.35 -26.15
N GLU A 663 1.37 16.76 -27.09
CA GLU A 663 1.90 15.91 -28.15
C GLU A 663 2.84 16.70 -29.09
N GLU A 664 4.10 16.30 -29.13
CA GLU A 664 4.96 16.53 -30.29
C GLU A 664 5.54 15.19 -30.78
N ASN A 665 5.15 14.82 -32.00
CA ASN A 665 5.91 14.09 -33.02
C ASN A 665 6.87 12.96 -32.59
N LEU A 666 6.47 11.71 -32.89
CA LEU A 666 7.15 10.75 -33.81
C LEU A 666 6.91 9.29 -33.38
N ARG A 667 6.44 8.45 -34.33
CA ARG A 667 6.67 6.99 -34.31
C ARG A 667 7.52 6.62 -35.52
N HIS A 668 8.59 5.89 -35.25
CA HIS A 668 9.17 4.98 -36.23
C HIS A 668 8.14 3.89 -36.54
N ILE A 669 7.85 3.73 -37.83
CA ILE A 669 6.93 2.73 -38.37
C ILE A 669 7.68 1.40 -38.41
N ASN A 670 7.41 0.50 -37.48
CA ASN A 670 7.85 -0.89 -37.61
C ASN A 670 6.83 -1.71 -38.38
N THR A 671 7.21 -2.04 -39.60
CA THR A 671 6.52 -3.04 -40.43
C THR A 671 6.81 -4.42 -39.82
N PRO A 672 5.83 -5.31 -39.63
CA PRO A 672 6.11 -6.64 -39.10
C PRO A 672 6.91 -7.43 -40.13
N ALA A 673 8.14 -7.78 -39.74
CA ALA A 673 8.96 -8.73 -40.48
C ALA A 673 8.24 -10.09 -40.58
N LYS A 674 8.37 -10.74 -41.73
CA LYS A 674 7.82 -12.07 -42.00
C LYS A 674 8.27 -13.06 -40.92
N LYS A 675 7.33 -13.81 -40.34
CA LYS A 675 7.60 -14.98 -39.46
C LYS A 675 8.62 -15.90 -40.15
N GLN A 676 9.88 -15.89 -39.71
CA GLN A 676 10.83 -16.93 -40.05
C GLN A 676 10.54 -18.15 -39.17
N LYS A 677 10.27 -19.29 -39.80
CA LYS A 677 10.28 -20.61 -39.14
C LYS A 677 11.74 -21.00 -38.91
N ASN A 678 12.13 -21.18 -37.64
CA ASN A 678 13.30 -21.90 -37.10
C ASN A 678 14.20 -21.07 -36.15
N SER A 679 13.69 -20.70 -34.99
CA SER A 679 14.52 -20.47 -33.80
C SER A 679 13.94 -21.24 -32.60
N SER A 680 14.80 -21.70 -31.69
CA SER A 680 14.38 -22.31 -30.43
C SER A 680 13.53 -21.32 -29.63
N LYS A 681 12.37 -21.77 -29.13
CA LYS A 681 11.45 -20.94 -28.34
C LYS A 681 11.92 -20.85 -26.89
N GLY A 682 12.02 -19.65 -26.33
CA GLY A 682 12.45 -19.43 -24.94
C GLY A 682 12.13 -18.02 -24.42
N TRP A 683 12.34 -17.82 -23.11
CA TRP A 683 12.19 -16.54 -22.42
C TRP A 683 13.19 -16.41 -21.25
N THR A 684 13.60 -15.19 -20.93
CA THR A 684 14.54 -14.89 -19.84
C THR A 684 14.15 -13.59 -19.15
N THR A 685 14.78 -13.30 -18.02
CA THR A 685 14.55 -12.08 -17.24
C THR A 685 15.85 -11.46 -16.78
N GLN A 686 15.84 -10.15 -16.58
CA GLN A 686 16.94 -9.42 -15.94
C GLN A 686 16.34 -8.34 -15.05
N THR A 687 16.82 -8.25 -13.81
CA THR A 687 16.47 -7.15 -12.90
C THR A 687 17.61 -6.14 -12.89
N TYR A 688 17.27 -4.85 -13.01
CA TYR A 688 18.17 -3.74 -12.69
C TYR A 688 17.62 -2.98 -11.49
N THR A 689 18.51 -2.50 -10.63
CA THR A 689 18.18 -1.73 -9.44
C THR A 689 18.34 -0.24 -9.73
N LEU A 690 17.32 0.56 -9.45
CA LEU A 690 17.39 2.02 -9.42
C LEU A 690 17.69 2.46 -8.00
N TYR A 691 18.93 2.86 -7.75
CA TYR A 691 19.37 3.32 -6.44
C TYR A 691 19.40 4.85 -6.42
N SER A 692 18.61 5.45 -5.52
CA SER A 692 18.57 6.90 -5.37
C SER A 692 18.98 7.30 -3.95
N PRO A 693 20.22 7.79 -3.75
CA PRO A 693 20.76 8.10 -2.44
C PRO A 693 20.02 9.28 -1.80
N ASN A 694 19.75 9.21 -0.49
CA ASN A 694 19.18 10.34 0.23
C ASN A 694 20.26 11.42 0.46
N PRO A 695 20.13 12.63 -0.12
CA PRO A 695 21.15 13.68 -0.03
C PRO A 695 21.32 14.22 1.40
N VAL A 696 20.31 14.07 2.25
CA VAL A 696 20.31 14.50 3.66
C VAL A 696 20.40 13.32 4.63
N TYR A 697 20.85 12.15 4.17
CA TYR A 697 21.06 11.01 5.05
C TYR A 697 22.02 11.35 6.18
N ASN A 698 21.61 11.05 7.41
CA ASN A 698 22.34 11.40 8.63
C ASN A 698 22.66 12.89 8.77
N GLN A 699 21.96 13.79 8.05
CA GLN A 699 22.08 15.24 8.20
C GLN A 699 20.81 15.78 8.84
N ILE A 700 20.95 16.51 9.95
CA ILE A 700 19.79 17.06 10.65
C ILE A 700 20.09 18.42 11.26
N THR A 701 19.20 19.39 11.02
CA THR A 701 19.26 20.69 11.69
C THR A 701 18.53 20.66 13.03
N PRO A 702 18.89 21.54 13.99
CA PRO A 702 18.20 21.65 15.26
C PRO A 702 16.68 21.84 15.13
N ALA A 703 16.26 22.73 14.23
CA ALA A 703 14.86 23.05 13.99
C ALA A 703 14.09 21.88 13.37
N ARG A 704 14.72 21.14 12.44
CA ARG A 704 14.09 19.96 11.84
C ARG A 704 13.96 18.83 12.87
N LEU A 705 15.00 18.53 13.65
CA LEU A 705 14.92 17.51 14.70
C LEU A 705 13.80 17.83 15.70
N GLN A 706 13.67 19.10 16.11
CA GLN A 706 12.58 19.55 16.99
C GLN A 706 11.21 19.34 16.34
N THR A 707 11.09 19.61 15.04
CA THR A 707 9.85 19.41 14.27
C THR A 707 9.48 17.93 14.21
N LEU A 708 10.44 17.05 13.89
CA LEU A 708 10.25 15.60 13.84
C LEU A 708 9.83 15.04 15.20
N ILE A 709 10.55 15.39 16.28
CA ILE A 709 10.27 14.90 17.65
C ILE A 709 8.88 15.35 18.14
N ASN A 710 8.41 16.53 17.73
CA ASN A 710 7.10 17.04 18.16
C ASN A 710 5.92 16.43 17.38
N HIS A 711 6.17 15.70 16.30
CA HIS A 711 5.13 15.07 15.50
C HIS A 711 4.54 13.83 16.20
N GLU A 712 3.23 13.60 16.09
CA GLU A 712 2.53 12.57 16.87
C GLU A 712 2.99 11.15 16.54
N VAL A 713 3.27 10.86 15.26
CA VAL A 713 3.70 9.54 14.79
C VAL A 713 5.21 9.47 14.54
N VAL A 714 5.74 10.31 13.65
CA VAL A 714 7.17 10.41 13.31
C VAL A 714 8.09 10.58 14.53
N GLY A 715 7.64 11.25 15.59
CA GLY A 715 8.50 11.58 16.74
C GLY A 715 9.12 10.38 17.44
N GLU A 716 8.41 9.25 17.55
CA GLU A 716 8.94 8.00 18.12
C GLU A 716 10.15 7.49 17.32
N TYR A 717 10.04 7.50 16.00
CA TYR A 717 11.08 7.05 15.09
C TYR A 717 12.25 8.02 15.07
N ALA A 718 11.98 9.33 15.03
CA ALA A 718 13.03 10.35 15.04
C ALA A 718 13.93 10.25 16.28
N ILE A 719 13.35 9.98 17.47
CA ILE A 719 14.13 9.75 18.69
C ILE A 719 15.04 8.53 18.51
N ARG A 720 14.54 7.41 17.99
CA ARG A 720 15.34 6.19 17.80
C ARG A 720 16.40 6.35 16.71
N LEU A 721 16.09 7.08 15.64
CA LEU A 721 16.93 7.20 14.45
C LEU A 721 18.10 8.15 14.69
N TYR A 722 17.84 9.31 15.28
CA TYR A 722 18.85 10.37 15.44
C TYR A 722 19.51 10.38 16.81
N LEU A 723 18.88 9.84 17.85
CA LEU A 723 19.37 9.93 19.22
C LEU A 723 19.76 8.56 19.79
N GLU A 724 20.81 8.55 20.61
CA GLU A 724 21.20 7.43 21.47
C GLU A 724 21.02 7.80 22.94
N LYS A 725 20.67 6.81 23.76
CA LYS A 725 20.55 7.00 25.21
C LYS A 725 21.92 6.81 25.86
N ASN A 726 22.54 7.85 26.43
CA ASN A 726 23.86 7.67 27.05
C ASN A 726 23.69 6.82 28.32
N GLY A 727 24.27 5.61 28.33
CA GLY A 727 24.28 4.73 29.52
C GLY A 727 24.14 3.23 29.30
N LEU A 728 24.19 2.70 28.06
CA LEU A 728 24.22 1.25 27.80
C LEU A 728 25.56 0.78 27.19
N LYS A 729 26.69 1.33 27.66
CA LYS A 729 27.91 0.51 27.73
C LYS A 729 27.73 -0.46 28.89
N THR A 730 27.42 -1.70 28.53
CA THR A 730 27.50 -2.95 29.31
C THR A 730 28.13 -2.82 30.70
N ILE A 731 27.33 -3.03 31.74
CA ILE A 731 27.76 -3.23 33.14
C ILE A 731 28.36 -4.65 33.32
N HIS A 732 28.97 -5.23 32.28
CA HIS A 732 29.50 -6.61 32.33
C HIS A 732 31.02 -6.73 32.27
N GLU A 733 31.78 -5.62 32.29
CA GLU A 733 33.26 -5.69 32.27
C GLU A 733 33.98 -4.97 33.44
N GLU A 734 33.26 -4.53 34.49
CA GLU A 734 33.91 -4.02 35.71
C GLU A 734 33.85 -5.00 36.89
N THR A 735 34.28 -6.23 36.64
CA THR A 735 34.80 -7.09 37.71
C THR A 735 36.12 -7.69 37.28
N GLN A 736 37.16 -6.85 37.21
CA GLN A 736 38.51 -7.11 37.72
C GLN A 736 39.48 -6.01 37.24
N GLY A 737 40.05 -5.25 38.17
CA GLY A 737 41.33 -4.55 37.94
C GLY A 737 41.33 -3.04 38.15
N SER A 738 41.91 -2.64 39.28
CA SER A 738 42.62 -1.37 39.53
C SER A 738 41.84 -0.03 39.51
N SER A 739 41.87 0.58 40.69
CA SER A 739 41.63 2.00 40.98
C SER A 739 42.51 2.96 40.17
N ARG A 740 41.90 3.80 39.30
CA ARG A 740 42.14 5.27 39.16
C ARG A 740 41.36 5.81 37.95
N SER A 741 40.91 7.07 38.11
CA SER A 741 40.06 7.86 37.20
C SER A 741 38.62 7.33 37.08
N GLY A 742 37.57 8.12 37.24
CA GLY A 742 37.57 9.58 37.25
C GLY A 742 36.29 10.14 36.66
N ASP A 743 35.51 9.39 35.90
CA ASP A 743 34.29 9.88 35.27
C ASP A 743 33.11 8.93 35.51
N THR A 744 32.10 9.44 36.23
CA THR A 744 30.75 8.88 36.23
C THR A 744 29.93 9.77 35.29
N PRO A 745 29.10 9.21 34.39
CA PRO A 745 28.67 9.90 33.17
C PRO A 745 27.91 11.19 33.45
N THR A 746 28.23 12.21 32.66
CA THR A 746 27.48 13.44 32.53
C THR A 746 26.01 13.17 32.21
N LYS A 747 25.12 14.05 32.71
CA LYS A 747 23.69 14.11 32.38
C LYS A 747 23.50 14.33 30.88
N GLU A 748 23.53 13.25 30.12
CA GLU A 748 23.17 13.21 28.72
C GLU A 748 22.11 12.12 28.63
N LEU A 749 20.83 12.51 28.63
CA LEU A 749 19.73 11.54 28.53
C LEU A 749 19.68 10.94 27.13
N TYR A 750 19.90 11.81 26.16
CA TYR A 750 20.03 11.48 24.76
C TYR A 750 21.13 12.35 24.16
N ALA A 751 22.03 11.74 23.39
CA ALA A 751 22.95 12.44 22.50
C ALA A 751 22.58 12.14 21.05
N LEU A 752 23.01 12.98 20.11
CA LEU A 752 23.00 12.57 18.71
C LEU A 752 23.93 11.37 18.57
N LYS A 753 23.49 10.36 17.81
CA LYS A 753 24.37 9.23 17.49
C LYS A 753 25.62 9.73 16.77
N GLU A 754 26.72 9.02 16.97
CA GLU A 754 28.04 9.38 16.41
C GLU A 754 28.04 9.53 14.88
N ASP A 755 27.12 8.84 14.19
CA ASP A 755 27.00 8.84 12.73
C ASP A 755 26.15 9.99 12.17
N ILE A 756 25.58 10.87 13.01
CA ILE A 756 24.75 12.01 12.59
C ILE A 756 25.56 13.31 12.47
N ASN A 757 25.57 13.89 11.26
CA ASN A 757 26.22 15.14 10.91
C ASN A 757 25.29 16.36 11.12
N GLN A 758 25.87 17.44 11.65
CA GLN A 758 25.17 18.72 11.86
C GLN A 758 25.54 19.71 10.76
N GLU A 759 24.55 20.32 10.13
CA GLU A 759 24.78 21.48 9.25
C GLU A 759 25.08 22.73 10.11
N ASN A 760 26.32 23.23 10.04
CA ASN A 760 26.81 24.54 10.49
C ASN A 760 26.04 25.22 11.66
N THR A 761 26.43 24.95 12.91
CA THR A 761 26.17 25.83 14.07
C THR A 761 27.13 25.55 15.24
N ASP A 762 27.35 26.55 16.12
CA ASP A 762 28.19 26.46 17.33
C ASP A 762 27.73 25.30 18.26
N THR A 763 28.59 24.29 18.40
CA THR A 763 28.31 22.97 18.99
C THR A 763 27.95 22.97 20.49
N LYS A 764 28.18 24.06 21.22
CA LYS A 764 28.02 24.11 22.69
C LYS A 764 26.60 24.47 23.16
N ASP A 765 25.91 25.40 22.50
CA ASP A 765 24.58 25.87 22.91
C ASP A 765 23.48 24.86 22.50
N PHE A 766 23.61 24.29 21.30
CA PHE A 766 22.71 23.25 20.78
C PHE A 766 22.61 22.00 21.67
N MET A 767 23.76 21.50 22.16
CA MET A 767 23.80 20.32 23.02
C MET A 767 23.15 20.60 24.37
N TRP A 768 23.21 21.82 24.91
CA TRP A 768 22.51 22.17 26.16
C TRP A 768 21.00 22.31 25.97
N ASP A 769 20.55 22.93 24.87
CA ASP A 769 19.13 23.14 24.56
C ASP A 769 18.40 21.82 24.24
N ILE A 770 19.05 20.88 23.54
CA ILE A 770 18.51 19.51 23.35
C ILE A 770 18.41 18.75 24.68
N LYS A 771 19.41 18.83 25.55
CA LYS A 771 19.53 17.98 26.76
C LYS A 771 18.35 18.08 27.72
N LEU A 772 17.87 19.30 28.01
CA LEU A 772 16.76 19.53 28.95
C LEU A 772 15.39 19.47 28.25
N TYR A 773 15.32 19.99 27.02
CA TYR A 773 14.11 20.01 26.20
C TYR A 773 13.68 18.59 25.80
N VAL A 774 14.59 17.78 25.25
CA VAL A 774 14.30 16.41 24.81
C VAL A 774 14.00 15.51 26.00
N GLY A 775 14.79 15.54 27.08
CA GLY A 775 14.55 14.68 28.25
C GLY A 775 13.16 14.82 28.87
N ASN A 776 12.69 16.05 29.12
CA ASN A 776 11.37 16.30 29.69
C ASN A 776 10.23 16.15 28.66
N ARG A 777 10.45 16.53 27.38
CA ARG A 777 9.40 16.45 26.35
C ARG A 777 9.21 15.04 25.81
N VAL A 778 10.28 14.25 25.66
CA VAL A 778 10.21 12.82 25.29
C VAL A 778 9.50 12.01 26.38
N ALA A 779 9.83 12.24 27.65
CA ALA A 779 9.09 11.63 28.77
C ALA A 779 7.61 12.02 28.74
N LYS A 780 7.28 13.29 28.51
CA LYS A 780 5.88 13.75 28.34
C LYS A 780 5.21 13.13 27.13
N TYR A 781 5.90 13.00 25.99
CA TYR A 781 5.37 12.37 24.78
C TYR A 781 5.02 10.91 25.04
N PHE A 782 5.96 10.11 25.56
CA PHE A 782 5.71 8.70 25.87
C PHE A 782 4.60 8.52 26.91
N ARG A 783 4.52 9.37 27.94
CA ARG A 783 3.45 9.32 28.95
C ARG A 783 2.10 9.75 28.40
N ARG A 784 2.02 10.81 27.60
CA ARG A 784 0.78 11.22 26.92
C ARG A 784 0.28 10.14 25.98
N ARG A 785 1.19 9.49 25.25
CA ARG A 785 0.86 8.37 24.38
C ARG A 785 0.40 7.17 25.18
N ARG A 786 1.13 6.78 26.23
CA ARG A 786 0.73 5.70 27.15
C ARG A 786 -0.61 5.97 27.84
N PHE A 787 -0.90 7.23 28.18
CA PHE A 787 -2.20 7.65 28.68
C PHE A 787 -3.31 7.43 27.64
N LYS A 788 -3.17 8.00 26.42
CA LYS A 788 -4.13 7.80 25.33
C LYS A 788 -4.34 6.31 25.06
N ARG A 789 -3.27 5.53 24.99
CA ARG A 789 -3.28 4.07 24.77
C ARG A 789 -4.03 3.30 25.87
N GLN A 790 -3.80 3.62 27.14
CA GLN A 790 -4.48 2.94 28.23
C GLN A 790 -5.93 3.36 28.39
N LEU A 791 -6.23 4.63 28.13
CA LEU A 791 -7.62 5.09 28.04
C LEU A 791 -8.36 4.35 26.93
N LYS A 792 -7.71 4.09 25.78
CA LYS A 792 -8.27 3.26 24.69
C LYS A 792 -8.50 1.81 25.11
N ARG A 793 -7.52 1.17 25.78
CA ARG A 793 -7.55 -0.27 26.12
C ARG A 793 -8.39 -0.60 27.36
N TYR A 794 -8.45 0.33 28.32
CA TYR A 794 -9.10 0.15 29.61
C TYR A 794 -9.90 1.41 29.98
N PRO A 795 -10.99 1.72 29.25
CA PRO A 795 -11.75 2.94 29.42
C PRO A 795 -12.39 3.07 30.82
N ASP A 796 -12.69 1.95 31.47
CA ASP A 796 -13.31 1.89 32.81
C ASP A 796 -12.31 2.07 33.97
N ARG A 797 -11.00 2.14 33.69
CA ARG A 797 -10.01 2.42 34.74
C ARG A 797 -10.15 3.84 35.23
N LEU A 798 -9.99 4.00 36.54
CA LEU A 798 -10.02 5.28 37.22
C LEU A 798 -9.09 6.31 36.55
N LEU A 799 -9.69 7.42 36.12
CA LEU A 799 -9.04 8.54 35.46
C LEU A 799 -8.51 9.54 36.50
N MET A 800 -7.22 9.86 36.39
CA MET A 800 -6.50 10.74 37.30
C MET A 800 -5.67 11.76 36.51
N ILE A 801 -5.32 12.87 37.16
CA ILE A 801 -4.33 13.81 36.66
C ILE A 801 -3.15 13.84 37.64
N SER A 802 -1.93 13.95 37.13
CA SER A 802 -0.74 14.13 37.97
C SER A 802 0.01 15.40 37.62
N GLU A 803 0.32 16.19 38.64
CA GLU A 803 1.21 17.35 38.58
C GLU A 803 2.28 17.19 39.65
N GLY A 804 3.53 17.44 39.31
CA GLY A 804 4.56 17.45 40.33
C GLY A 804 6.00 17.42 39.86
N ASP A 805 6.87 17.29 40.86
CA ASP A 805 8.32 17.37 40.76
C ASP A 805 8.98 16.08 40.25
N SER A 806 10.29 15.94 40.46
CA SER A 806 11.07 14.81 40.00
C SER A 806 10.69 13.46 40.62
N TRP A 807 9.89 13.42 41.70
CA TRP A 807 9.33 12.16 42.21
C TRP A 807 8.12 11.68 41.41
N PHE A 808 7.47 12.57 40.66
CA PHE A 808 6.38 12.27 39.71
C PHE A 808 6.85 12.32 38.24
N GLN A 809 8.03 12.88 37.97
CA GLN A 809 8.60 12.95 36.64
C GLN A 809 10.12 12.90 36.65
N HIS A 810 10.67 11.70 36.83
CA HIS A 810 12.10 11.45 36.68
C HIS A 810 12.40 10.91 35.27
N PRO A 811 13.38 11.47 34.55
CA PRO A 811 13.64 11.07 33.15
C PRO A 811 14.43 9.75 33.01
N LEU A 812 15.08 9.28 34.09
CA LEU A 812 15.98 8.10 34.05
C LEU A 812 15.53 6.93 34.93
N VAL A 813 14.50 7.11 35.76
CA VAL A 813 14.07 6.11 36.73
C VAL A 813 12.57 5.94 36.57
N GLU A 814 12.11 4.69 36.56
CA GLU A 814 10.69 4.36 36.57
C GLU A 814 10.09 4.76 37.92
N GLU A 815 9.53 5.97 37.99
CA GLU A 815 9.06 6.61 39.21
C GLU A 815 7.59 6.29 39.53
N ILE A 816 7.02 6.99 40.51
CA ILE A 816 5.67 6.76 41.04
C ILE A 816 4.60 6.73 39.94
N ILE A 817 4.54 7.74 39.08
CA ILE A 817 3.55 7.86 38.00
C ILE A 817 3.78 6.77 36.93
N ASP A 818 5.00 6.54 36.47
CA ASP A 818 5.30 5.48 35.49
C ASP A 818 4.84 4.09 35.95
N GLN A 819 4.94 3.82 37.26
CA GLN A 819 4.49 2.58 37.89
C GLN A 819 2.97 2.57 38.14
N LEU A 820 2.37 3.68 38.61
CA LEU A 820 0.92 3.79 38.82
C LEU A 820 0.14 3.73 37.51
N MET A 821 0.70 4.28 36.44
CA MET A 821 0.18 4.15 35.08
C MET A 821 0.10 2.70 34.63
N LYS A 822 0.59 1.68 35.34
CA LYS A 822 0.29 0.26 34.98
C LYS A 822 -1.14 -0.14 35.34
N TYR A 823 -1.76 0.57 36.27
CA TYR A 823 -3.02 0.21 36.90
C TYR A 823 -4.14 1.22 36.67
N TYR A 824 -3.80 2.48 36.34
CA TYR A 824 -4.75 3.59 36.26
C TYR A 824 -4.52 4.45 35.00
N ASN A 825 -5.55 5.18 34.58
CA ASN A 825 -5.46 6.13 33.48
C ASN A 825 -4.99 7.48 34.05
N ILE A 826 -3.71 7.82 33.89
CA ILE A 826 -3.13 9.04 34.48
C ILE A 826 -2.67 10.01 33.40
N TYR A 827 -3.28 11.21 33.35
CA TYR A 827 -2.84 12.30 32.50
C TYR A 827 -1.76 13.12 33.22
N SER A 828 -0.50 12.91 32.83
CA SER A 828 0.66 13.52 33.50
C SER A 828 1.05 14.87 32.91
N LEU A 829 1.23 15.86 33.79
CA LEU A 829 1.61 17.24 33.47
C LEU A 829 2.99 17.66 33.98
N GLY A 830 3.52 16.91 34.96
CA GLY A 830 4.70 17.26 35.76
C GLY A 830 5.91 17.72 34.97
N GLU A 831 6.86 18.37 35.65
CA GLU A 831 8.13 18.82 35.08
C GLU A 831 9.24 18.53 36.10
N ALA A 832 10.27 17.80 35.69
CA ALA A 832 11.38 17.47 36.58
C ALA A 832 12.07 18.76 37.05
N GLY A 833 12.15 18.95 38.38
CA GLY A 833 12.82 20.12 38.99
C GLY A 833 11.97 21.40 39.08
N ASP A 834 10.67 21.33 38.81
CA ASP A 834 9.77 22.48 38.98
C ASP A 834 9.40 22.69 40.46
N GLU A 835 9.13 23.94 40.83
CA GLU A 835 8.73 24.36 42.20
C GLU A 835 7.21 24.41 42.30
N ILE A 836 6.65 24.21 43.51
CA ILE A 836 5.19 24.19 43.67
C ILE A 836 4.52 25.54 43.33
N ARG A 837 5.25 26.64 43.55
CA ARG A 837 4.84 27.99 43.14
C ARG A 837 4.54 28.10 41.66
N ASN A 838 5.31 27.39 40.83
CA ASN A 838 5.14 27.42 39.39
C ASN A 838 3.88 26.67 38.96
N TYR A 839 3.43 25.64 39.69
CA TYR A 839 2.17 24.94 39.39
C TYR A 839 0.99 25.89 39.54
N PHE A 840 0.96 26.63 40.65
CA PHE A 840 -0.09 27.60 40.95
C PHE A 840 -0.12 28.74 39.93
N MET A 841 1.04 29.37 39.68
CA MET A 841 1.14 30.51 38.75
C MET A 841 0.83 30.13 37.29
N LYS A 842 1.22 28.93 36.84
CA LYS A 842 0.98 28.48 35.47
C LYS A 842 -0.45 27.96 35.26
N GLY A 843 -1.15 27.52 36.31
CA GLY A 843 -2.53 27.03 36.24
C GLY A 843 -2.76 25.82 35.31
N LYS A 844 -1.69 25.12 34.90
CA LYS A 844 -1.71 24.10 33.84
C LYS A 844 -2.62 22.90 34.16
N PHE A 845 -2.66 22.47 35.41
CA PHE A 845 -3.51 21.35 35.81
C PHE A 845 -4.99 21.73 35.79
N HIS A 846 -5.37 22.98 36.09
CA HIS A 846 -6.75 23.42 35.93
C HIS A 846 -7.20 23.39 34.46
N GLN A 847 -6.34 23.79 33.52
CA GLN A 847 -6.64 23.68 32.08
C GLN A 847 -6.69 22.22 31.63
N ALA A 848 -5.74 21.40 32.08
CA ALA A 848 -5.71 19.97 31.76
C ALA A 848 -6.94 19.22 32.28
N LEU A 849 -7.46 19.60 33.45
CA LEU A 849 -8.70 19.05 33.99
C LEU A 849 -9.88 19.33 33.04
N ASP A 850 -10.00 20.57 32.54
CA ASP A 850 -11.04 20.94 31.55
C ASP A 850 -10.82 20.23 30.22
N ASP A 851 -9.58 20.18 29.73
CA ASP A 851 -9.23 19.56 28.46
C ASP A 851 -9.50 18.07 28.49
N VAL A 852 -9.13 17.37 29.56
CA VAL A 852 -9.39 15.94 29.71
C VAL A 852 -10.88 15.67 29.78
N GLN A 853 -11.62 16.45 30.58
CA GLN A 853 -13.08 16.31 30.67
C GLN A 853 -13.77 16.58 29.33
N LYS A 854 -13.36 17.63 28.61
CA LYS A 854 -13.93 18.03 27.33
C LYS A 854 -13.56 17.06 26.21
N LYS A 855 -12.33 16.55 26.21
CA LYS A 855 -11.77 15.73 25.13
C LYS A 855 -12.13 14.25 25.24
N TYR A 856 -12.33 13.75 26.45
CA TYR A 856 -12.54 12.32 26.68
C TYR A 856 -13.87 12.01 27.36
N SER A 857 -14.74 13.01 27.55
CA SER A 857 -16.08 12.86 28.17
C SER A 857 -16.07 12.18 29.55
N GLN A 858 -14.92 12.14 30.23
CA GLN A 858 -14.72 11.56 31.55
C GLN A 858 -14.18 12.62 32.50
N THR A 859 -14.77 12.77 33.68
CA THR A 859 -14.26 13.67 34.71
C THR A 859 -13.19 12.97 35.55
N PRO A 860 -11.95 13.49 35.62
CA PRO A 860 -10.93 12.95 36.50
C PRO A 860 -11.41 12.96 37.96
N ARG A 861 -11.20 11.84 38.66
CA ARG A 861 -11.65 11.66 40.05
C ARG A 861 -10.58 11.98 41.08
N ILE A 862 -9.30 11.89 40.69
CA ILE A 862 -8.17 12.12 41.59
C ILE A 862 -7.15 13.05 40.94
N LEU A 863 -6.69 14.05 41.69
CA LEU A 863 -5.47 14.81 41.42
C LEU A 863 -4.33 14.26 42.28
N LEU A 864 -3.29 13.74 41.64
CA LEU A 864 -2.03 13.39 42.28
C LEU A 864 -1.13 14.64 42.27
N LEU A 865 -0.67 15.07 43.45
CA LEU A 865 0.14 16.27 43.62
C LEU A 865 1.44 15.98 44.40
N SER A 866 2.59 16.24 43.77
CA SER A 866 3.91 16.23 44.41
C SER A 866 4.57 17.60 44.28
N GLY A 867 5.12 18.17 45.35
CA GLY A 867 5.83 19.46 45.27
C GLY A 867 6.30 19.99 46.62
N GLY A 868 7.22 20.95 46.60
CA GLY A 868 7.79 21.56 47.81
C GLY A 868 9.20 21.06 48.16
N GLY A 869 9.64 19.93 47.60
CA GLY A 869 11.00 19.42 47.79
C GLY A 869 12.08 20.36 47.25
N ASN A 870 11.93 20.85 46.01
CA ASN A 870 12.88 21.80 45.38
C ASN A 870 12.84 23.20 46.00
N ASP A 871 11.74 23.54 46.68
CA ASP A 871 11.57 24.82 47.37
C ASP A 871 12.38 24.88 48.69
N ILE A 872 12.61 23.73 49.33
CA ILE A 872 13.32 23.63 50.62
C ILE A 872 14.67 22.92 50.54
N LEU A 873 14.93 22.18 49.46
CA LEU A 873 16.18 21.45 49.21
C LEU A 873 16.95 22.12 48.07
N GLY A 874 18.22 22.45 48.30
CA GLY A 874 19.08 23.03 47.29
C GLY A 874 19.86 24.22 47.80
N LYS A 875 20.15 25.19 46.92
CA LYS A 875 20.97 26.36 47.26
C LYS A 875 20.35 27.21 48.37
N GLN A 876 19.02 27.22 48.51
CA GLN A 876 18.35 27.99 49.57
C GLN A 876 18.73 27.51 50.98
N LEU A 877 19.31 26.30 51.13
CA LEU A 877 19.82 25.83 52.42
C LEU A 877 20.85 26.76 53.05
N LEU A 878 21.60 27.52 52.23
CA LEU A 878 22.54 28.53 52.72
C LEU A 878 21.85 29.68 53.48
N ASP A 879 20.57 29.91 53.21
CA ASP A 879 19.72 30.90 53.90
C ASP A 879 18.85 30.28 55.00
N PHE A 880 18.55 28.98 54.89
CA PHE A 880 17.63 28.27 55.78
C PHE A 880 18.31 27.64 56.99
N VAL A 881 19.60 27.32 56.90
CA VAL A 881 20.36 26.66 57.96
C VAL A 881 21.45 27.62 58.46
N HIS A 882 21.54 27.79 59.77
CA HIS A 882 22.61 28.59 60.38
C HIS A 882 23.99 27.95 60.12
N PRO A 883 25.03 28.74 59.79
CA PRO A 883 26.41 28.28 59.81
C PRO A 883 26.78 27.63 61.15
N LYS A 884 27.60 26.57 61.13
CA LYS A 884 27.89 25.76 62.32
C LYS A 884 28.51 26.56 63.47
N ASP A 885 29.29 27.59 63.18
CA ASP A 885 29.90 28.49 64.16
C ASP A 885 28.89 29.40 64.88
N GLN A 886 27.67 29.51 64.37
CA GLN A 886 26.56 30.28 64.96
C GLN A 886 25.60 29.43 65.78
N VAL A 887 25.78 28.11 65.77
CA VAL A 887 24.93 27.13 66.46
C VAL A 887 25.61 26.67 67.76
N LYS A 888 24.87 26.65 68.87
CA LYS A 888 25.41 26.32 70.21
C LYS A 888 25.81 24.83 70.31
N SER A 889 26.52 24.41 71.35
CA SER A 889 27.05 23.04 71.48
C SER A 889 26.02 21.98 71.90
N GLU A 890 24.89 22.38 72.51
CA GLU A 890 23.76 21.52 72.90
C GLU A 890 22.49 22.08 72.26
N VAL A 891 22.05 21.49 71.14
CA VAL A 891 21.06 22.10 70.24
C VAL A 891 19.92 21.14 69.97
N GLU A 892 18.70 21.64 70.12
CA GLU A 892 17.52 20.97 69.60
C GLU A 892 17.52 21.09 68.07
N PRO A 893 17.06 20.08 67.31
CA PRO A 893 17.10 20.11 65.85
C PRO A 893 16.48 21.36 65.18
N SER A 894 15.61 22.09 65.89
CA SER A 894 15.06 23.38 65.45
C SER A 894 16.05 24.54 65.44
N ASP A 895 17.09 24.53 66.27
CA ASP A 895 18.03 25.68 66.36
C ASP A 895 19.03 25.70 65.20
N TYR A 896 19.06 24.66 64.37
CA TYR A 896 19.80 24.66 63.11
C TYR A 896 19.17 25.60 62.07
N PHE A 897 17.88 25.96 62.20
CA PHE A 897 17.14 26.63 61.14
C PHE A 897 16.84 28.10 61.43
N THR A 898 16.97 28.93 60.40
CA THR A 898 16.66 30.36 60.46
C THR A 898 15.15 30.59 60.39
N ASP A 899 14.69 31.79 60.76
CA ASP A 899 13.27 32.17 60.59
C ASP A 899 12.84 32.23 59.11
N LYS A 900 13.79 32.38 58.18
CA LYS A 900 13.49 32.29 56.73
C LYS A 900 12.96 30.92 56.35
N PHE A 901 13.50 29.84 56.92
CA PHE A 901 13.00 28.48 56.66
C PHE A 901 11.55 28.31 57.13
N LYS A 902 11.23 28.81 58.33
CA LYS A 902 9.85 28.75 58.86
C LYS A 902 8.88 29.54 57.99
N HIS A 903 9.29 30.73 57.55
CA HIS A 903 8.49 31.55 56.63
C HIS A 903 8.29 30.87 55.27
N GLU A 904 9.32 30.22 54.76
CA GLU A 904 9.28 29.48 53.50
C GLU A 904 8.31 28.30 53.57
N VAL A 905 8.43 27.45 54.60
CA VAL A 905 7.50 26.32 54.81
C VAL A 905 6.07 26.84 54.93
N LYS A 906 5.84 27.94 55.68
CA LYS A 906 4.52 28.56 55.78
C LYS A 906 3.98 29.00 54.40
N THR A 907 4.82 29.66 53.59
CA THR A 907 4.44 30.11 52.24
C THR A 907 4.08 28.93 51.34
N ILE A 908 4.83 27.83 51.40
CA ILE A 908 4.52 26.61 50.64
C ILE A 908 3.17 26.02 51.08
N MET A 909 2.87 26.02 52.38
CA MET A 909 1.58 25.53 52.90
C MET A 909 0.41 26.43 52.48
N GLU A 910 0.61 27.75 52.38
CA GLU A 910 -0.39 28.67 51.84
C GLU A 910 -0.70 28.34 50.37
N ILE A 911 0.33 28.05 49.56
CA ILE A 911 0.14 27.63 48.16
C ILE A 911 -0.59 26.29 48.06
N TYR A 912 -0.25 25.31 48.90
CA TYR A 912 -1.00 24.05 48.98
C TYR A 912 -2.47 24.29 49.34
N ALA A 913 -2.74 25.15 50.32
CA ALA A 913 -4.11 25.50 50.74
C ALA A 913 -4.90 26.12 49.57
N ASP A 914 -4.27 27.03 48.83
CA ASP A 914 -4.87 27.66 47.65
C ASP A 914 -5.15 26.63 46.54
N ILE A 915 -4.22 25.71 46.26
CA ILE A 915 -4.43 24.61 45.30
C ILE A 915 -5.60 23.72 45.76
N PHE A 916 -5.67 23.35 47.03
CA PHE A 916 -6.75 22.52 47.56
C PHE A 916 -8.11 23.20 47.45
N ALA A 917 -8.20 24.49 47.77
CA ALA A 917 -9.43 25.26 47.70
C ALA A 917 -9.90 25.47 46.25
N THR A 918 -9.00 25.94 45.38
CA THR A 918 -9.32 26.25 43.97
C THR A 918 -9.68 24.99 43.17
N THR A 919 -8.98 23.89 43.38
CA THR A 919 -9.27 22.61 42.70
C THR A 919 -10.66 22.09 43.06
N LYS A 920 -11.05 22.15 44.35
CA LYS A 920 -12.38 21.71 44.81
C LYS A 920 -13.51 22.59 44.30
N GLN A 921 -13.28 23.91 44.23
CA GLN A 921 -14.24 24.84 43.65
C GLN A 921 -14.50 24.52 42.17
N LYS A 922 -13.44 24.16 41.44
CA LYS A 922 -13.53 23.86 40.01
C LYS A 922 -14.15 22.49 39.73
N ILE A 923 -13.80 21.47 40.51
CA ILE A 923 -14.32 20.10 40.37
C ILE A 923 -14.82 19.60 41.73
N PRO A 924 -16.13 19.69 41.99
CA PRO A 924 -16.70 19.37 43.30
C PRO A 924 -16.46 17.92 43.77
N ASN A 925 -16.30 16.96 42.83
CA ASN A 925 -16.18 15.52 43.13
C ASN A 925 -14.74 14.98 43.00
N ILE A 926 -13.72 15.84 43.02
CA ILE A 926 -12.32 15.43 42.98
C ILE A 926 -11.75 15.19 44.39
N ASP A 927 -10.94 14.15 44.51
CA ASP A 927 -10.06 13.89 45.64
C ASP A 927 -8.61 14.28 45.27
N ILE A 928 -7.85 14.78 46.24
CA ILE A 928 -6.44 15.15 46.03
C ILE A 928 -5.59 14.21 46.88
N ILE A 929 -4.63 13.52 46.26
CA ILE A 929 -3.62 12.74 46.97
C ILE A 929 -2.29 13.45 46.84
N THR A 930 -1.72 13.82 47.99
CA THR A 930 -0.36 14.36 48.07
C THR A 930 0.49 13.52 49.01
N HIS A 931 1.80 13.72 48.96
CA HIS A 931 2.73 12.98 49.80
C HIS A 931 3.83 13.89 50.32
N GLY A 932 4.43 13.48 51.42
CA GLY A 932 5.73 14.00 51.81
C GLY A 932 6.87 13.05 51.42
N TYR A 933 8.10 13.51 51.59
CA TYR A 933 9.30 12.81 51.13
C TYR A 933 9.89 11.90 52.21
N ASP A 934 10.70 10.93 51.79
CA ASP A 934 11.53 10.13 52.68
C ASP A 934 12.85 10.86 53.03
N TYR A 935 13.59 10.34 54.00
CA TYR A 935 14.88 10.87 54.42
C TYR A 935 15.94 10.65 53.34
N ILE A 936 16.34 11.73 52.68
CA ILE A 936 17.39 11.74 51.66
C ILE A 936 18.76 11.38 52.24
N LEU A 937 19.69 10.91 51.40
CA LEU A 937 20.96 10.36 51.89
C LEU A 937 21.95 11.44 52.35
N ALA A 938 22.47 11.32 53.58
CA ALA A 938 23.52 12.21 54.13
C ALA A 938 24.96 11.83 53.68
N VAL A 939 25.15 11.55 52.39
CA VAL A 939 26.41 11.03 51.82
C VAL A 939 27.13 12.05 50.94
N GLU A 940 28.46 12.03 50.98
CA GLU A 940 29.29 12.90 50.14
C GLU A 940 29.45 12.25 48.74
N ARG A 941 28.80 12.84 47.73
CA ARG A 941 28.89 12.43 46.32
C ARG A 941 29.40 13.60 45.47
N LYS A 942 30.13 13.31 44.37
CA LYS A 942 30.71 14.32 43.43
C LYS A 942 29.71 15.39 42.97
N LYS A 943 28.43 15.05 42.84
CA LYS A 943 27.33 16.00 42.65
C LYS A 943 26.35 15.80 43.79
N SER A 944 26.19 16.83 44.60
CA SER A 944 25.24 16.85 45.71
C SER A 944 24.26 18.03 45.59
N TRP A 945 23.01 17.79 45.95
CA TRP A 945 21.93 18.78 46.00
C TRP A 945 21.78 19.39 47.38
N VAL A 946 22.07 18.64 48.45
CA VAL A 946 21.86 19.07 49.84
C VAL A 946 23.17 19.04 50.63
N ASN A 947 23.85 17.90 50.66
CA ASN A 947 25.07 17.70 51.45
C ASN A 947 26.17 18.71 51.13
N LYS A 948 26.36 19.12 49.86
CA LYS A 948 27.38 20.13 49.50
C LYS A 948 27.17 21.49 50.20
N TYR A 949 25.92 21.91 50.38
CA TYR A 949 25.60 23.19 51.00
C TYR A 949 25.73 23.10 52.52
N LEU A 950 25.38 21.95 53.10
CA LEU A 950 25.61 21.69 54.54
C LEU A 950 27.10 21.63 54.88
N ILE A 951 27.92 21.01 54.01
CA ILE A 951 29.39 21.03 54.15
C ILE A 951 29.91 22.47 54.05
N GLN A 952 29.39 23.28 53.11
CA GLN A 952 29.74 24.70 53.00
C GLN A 952 29.41 25.51 54.27
N LEU A 953 28.35 25.14 54.99
CA LEU A 953 27.97 25.73 56.28
C LEU A 953 28.76 25.18 57.48
N GLY A 954 29.71 24.27 57.27
CA GLY A 954 30.58 23.71 58.30
C GLY A 954 30.16 22.34 58.86
N TYR A 955 29.07 21.74 58.38
CA TYR A 955 28.58 20.42 58.82
C TYR A 955 29.28 19.28 58.08
N ASN A 956 30.50 18.97 58.53
CA ASN A 956 31.40 18.05 57.85
C ASN A 956 31.13 16.56 58.13
N THR A 957 30.42 16.21 59.22
CA THR A 957 30.11 14.80 59.52
C THR A 957 28.75 14.38 58.95
N SER A 958 28.64 13.11 58.53
CA SER A 958 27.37 12.56 58.01
C SER A 958 26.27 12.55 59.06
N GLU A 959 26.61 12.30 60.34
CA GLU A 959 25.65 12.30 61.45
C GLU A 959 25.01 13.70 61.68
N GLU A 960 25.81 14.76 61.61
CA GLU A 960 25.30 16.14 61.74
C GLU A 960 24.36 16.49 60.58
N ARG A 961 24.76 16.13 59.35
CA ARG A 961 23.92 16.38 58.17
C ARG A 961 22.63 15.57 58.21
N ASP A 962 22.68 14.33 58.67
CA ASP A 962 21.51 13.46 58.84
C ASP A 962 20.50 14.07 59.83
N LYS A 963 20.96 14.64 60.94
CA LYS A 963 20.08 15.35 61.91
C LYS A 963 19.36 16.55 61.26
N ILE A 964 20.10 17.37 60.51
CA ILE A 964 19.54 18.54 59.82
C ILE A 964 18.55 18.11 58.73
N ILE A 965 18.93 17.15 57.90
CA ILE A 965 18.09 16.60 56.83
C ILE A 965 16.80 16.01 57.42
N LYS A 966 16.89 15.19 58.47
CA LYS A 966 15.72 14.61 59.13
C LYS A 966 14.77 15.67 59.65
N HIS A 967 15.28 16.69 60.34
CA HIS A 967 14.43 17.77 60.86
C HIS A 967 13.76 18.58 59.75
N LEU A 968 14.49 18.86 58.65
CA LEU A 968 13.95 19.55 57.49
C LEU A 968 12.79 18.76 56.87
N ILE A 969 13.02 17.47 56.58
CA ILE A 969 12.02 16.58 55.98
C ILE A 969 10.84 16.38 56.93
N ASP A 970 11.09 16.23 58.24
CA ASP A 970 10.05 16.08 59.26
C ASP A 970 9.19 17.33 59.37
N THR A 971 9.81 18.51 59.39
CA THR A 971 9.09 19.80 59.47
C THR A 971 8.15 19.95 58.29
N PHE A 972 8.64 19.71 57.07
CA PHE A 972 7.81 19.78 55.86
C PHE A 972 6.67 18.76 55.88
N ASN A 973 6.98 17.49 56.15
CA ASN A 973 6.00 16.41 56.21
C ASN A 973 4.91 16.68 57.26
N GLN A 974 5.28 17.15 58.45
CA GLN A 974 4.34 17.44 59.55
C GLN A 974 3.40 18.61 59.19
N HIS A 975 3.92 19.69 58.63
CA HIS A 975 3.09 20.83 58.25
C HIS A 975 2.12 20.46 57.12
N LEU A 976 2.58 19.69 56.13
CA LEU A 976 1.72 19.18 55.06
C LEU A 976 0.64 18.25 55.61
N GLU A 977 1.01 17.31 56.48
CA GLU A 977 0.04 16.40 57.14
C GLU A 977 -1.03 17.18 57.92
N VAL A 978 -0.63 18.17 58.73
CA VAL A 978 -1.57 19.01 59.50
C VAL A 978 -2.49 19.80 58.57
N LEU A 979 -1.95 20.36 57.48
CA LEU A 979 -2.74 21.09 56.49
C LEU A 979 -3.77 20.18 55.82
N THR A 980 -3.37 18.99 55.36
CA THR A 980 -4.30 18.07 54.67
C THR A 980 -5.48 17.66 55.54
N LYS A 981 -5.30 17.52 56.86
CA LYS A 981 -6.37 17.19 57.83
C LYS A 981 -7.47 18.26 57.91
N GLN A 982 -7.22 19.48 57.41
CA GLN A 982 -8.23 20.54 57.36
C GLN A 982 -9.22 20.37 56.20
N TYR A 983 -8.92 19.48 55.23
CA TYR A 983 -9.71 19.29 54.02
C TYR A 983 -10.11 17.82 53.86
N ALA A 984 -11.41 17.51 53.97
CA ALA A 984 -11.92 16.13 53.95
C ALA A 984 -11.67 15.35 52.63
N TYR A 985 -11.38 16.06 51.54
CA TYR A 985 -11.13 15.52 50.19
C TYR A 985 -9.63 15.50 49.83
N VAL A 986 -8.75 15.78 50.80
CA VAL A 986 -7.30 15.78 50.61
C VAL A 986 -6.67 14.69 51.48
N HIS A 987 -5.85 13.86 50.86
CA HIS A 987 -5.28 12.66 51.44
C HIS A 987 -3.75 12.76 51.44
N TYR A 988 -3.14 12.62 52.62
CA TYR A 988 -1.70 12.64 52.79
C TYR A 988 -1.10 11.24 52.86
N ILE A 989 0.01 11.04 52.15
CA ILE A 989 0.86 9.84 52.22
C ILE A 989 2.18 10.18 52.90
N ASN A 990 2.48 9.46 53.98
CA ASN A 990 3.75 9.56 54.67
C ASN A 990 4.84 8.75 53.96
N GLY A 991 5.78 9.45 53.32
CA GLY A 991 6.91 8.87 52.61
C GLY A 991 8.06 8.41 53.51
N ARG A 992 8.12 8.86 54.77
CA ARG A 992 9.24 8.56 55.67
C ARG A 992 9.37 7.07 55.95
N THR A 993 10.62 6.60 56.02
CA THR A 993 11.04 5.21 56.29
C THR A 993 10.55 4.17 55.28
N ALA A 994 10.12 4.60 54.09
CA ALA A 994 9.62 3.71 53.04
C ALA A 994 10.76 3.11 52.20
N VAL A 995 11.87 3.83 52.02
CA VAL A 995 12.96 3.50 51.11
C VAL A 995 14.20 3.07 51.90
N GLN A 996 14.73 1.89 51.60
CA GLN A 996 15.95 1.39 52.24
C GLN A 996 17.20 2.09 51.69
N PRO A 997 18.32 2.16 52.45
CA PRO A 997 19.53 2.86 52.02
C PRO A 997 20.11 2.42 50.65
N TYR A 998 19.97 1.14 50.28
CA TYR A 998 20.43 0.61 48.99
C TYR A 998 19.45 0.85 47.82
N GLN A 999 18.25 1.35 48.11
CA GLN A 999 17.18 1.60 47.14
C GLN A 999 17.18 3.03 46.60
N TRP A 1000 18.28 3.76 46.79
CA TRP A 1000 18.47 5.12 46.30
C TRP A 1000 19.28 5.12 45.01
N TYR A 1001 18.76 5.77 43.98
CA TYR A 1001 19.46 5.99 42.72
C TYR A 1001 20.50 7.11 42.87
N ASP A 1002 20.09 8.24 43.42
CA ASP A 1002 20.97 9.35 43.79
C ASP A 1002 20.69 9.86 45.21
N GLU A 1003 21.16 11.07 45.55
CA GLU A 1003 21.01 11.65 46.89
C GLU A 1003 19.54 11.84 47.30
N ILE A 1004 18.67 12.16 46.35
CA ILE A 1004 17.27 12.59 46.61
C ILE A 1004 16.21 11.80 45.84
N HIS A 1005 16.61 10.91 44.92
CA HIS A 1005 15.71 10.04 44.16
C HIS A 1005 15.94 8.56 44.50
N PRO A 1006 14.88 7.83 44.90
CA PRO A 1006 14.88 6.37 44.92
C PRO A 1006 15.17 5.76 43.55
N ASN A 1007 15.61 4.50 43.51
CA ASN A 1007 15.62 3.69 42.30
C ASN A 1007 14.22 3.06 42.08
N LYS A 1008 14.07 2.24 41.03
CA LYS A 1008 12.78 1.59 40.71
C LYS A 1008 12.16 0.82 41.89
N GLU A 1009 12.97 0.08 42.64
CA GLU A 1009 12.50 -0.70 43.80
C GLU A 1009 12.11 0.20 44.97
N GLY A 1010 12.87 1.28 45.20
CA GLY A 1010 12.55 2.26 46.23
C GLY A 1010 11.25 3.00 45.93
N PHE A 1011 11.05 3.46 44.70
CA PHE A 1011 9.78 4.06 44.28
C PHE A 1011 8.61 3.08 44.37
N GLN A 1012 8.84 1.78 44.15
CA GLN A 1012 7.80 0.77 44.30
C GLN A 1012 7.25 0.71 45.74
N GLN A 1013 8.09 0.91 46.77
CA GLN A 1013 7.63 0.97 48.17
C GLN A 1013 6.64 2.12 48.41
N ILE A 1014 6.90 3.27 47.78
CA ILE A 1014 6.03 4.44 47.87
C ILE A 1014 4.75 4.21 47.06
N VAL A 1015 4.86 3.63 45.85
CA VAL A 1015 3.72 3.28 44.98
C VAL A 1015 2.72 2.36 45.68
N LEU A 1016 3.19 1.42 46.52
CA LEU A 1016 2.29 0.56 47.30
C LEU A 1016 1.39 1.37 48.25
N LYS A 1017 1.94 2.42 48.90
CA LYS A 1017 1.16 3.33 49.75
C LYS A 1017 0.14 4.13 48.93
N PHE A 1018 0.52 4.62 47.75
CA PHE A 1018 -0.40 5.28 46.81
C PHE A 1018 -1.56 4.35 46.41
N ARG A 1019 -1.25 3.12 46.01
CA ARG A 1019 -2.28 2.15 45.60
C ARG A 1019 -3.23 1.81 46.74
N GLN A 1020 -2.71 1.66 47.96
CA GLN A 1020 -3.55 1.44 49.14
C GLN A 1020 -4.49 2.64 49.35
N LYS A 1021 -3.96 3.87 49.35
CA LYS A 1021 -4.77 5.07 49.56
C LYS A 1021 -5.83 5.25 48.48
N ILE A 1022 -5.49 5.03 47.21
CA ILE A 1022 -6.44 5.09 46.09
C ILE A 1022 -7.60 4.11 46.31
N ARG A 1023 -7.33 2.86 46.72
CA ARG A 1023 -8.37 1.87 47.02
C ARG A 1023 -9.23 2.20 48.24
N GLU A 1024 -8.73 2.99 49.18
CA GLU A 1024 -9.51 3.40 50.36
C GLU A 1024 -10.54 4.48 50.01
N ILE A 1025 -10.29 5.27 48.96
CA ILE A 1025 -11.13 6.42 48.57
C ILE A 1025 -12.03 6.13 47.37
N THR A 1026 -11.77 5.06 46.61
CA THR A 1026 -12.57 4.61 45.45
C THR A 1026 -13.11 3.22 45.68
#